data_AF-A0A258GNJ9-F1
#
_entry.id   AF-A0A258GNJ9-F1
#
_cell.length_a   1.000
_cell.length_b   1.000
_cell.length_c   1.000
_cell.angle_alpha   90.00
_cell.angle_beta   90.00
_cell.angle_gamma   90.00
#
_symmetry.space_group_name_H-M   'P 1'
#
loop_
_entity.id
_entity.type
_entity.pdbx_description
1 polymer ?
#
loop_
_entity_poly.entity_id
_entity_poly.type
_entity_poly.pdbx_seq_one_letter_code
_entity_poly.pdbx_strand_id
1 'polypeptide(L)'
;MTGKDAVGAEFTGDITGALVVQGTITSTGYRKTSAPSDTSKLDADDLLQGGPALVVAGNVSGGIVLAVPPRDASSTDNDEDDDGIEDAKEGSASVISYGAAPAFVIGANGDDIAIGPVVGAGSAYGVQIQGTVTGNGVYSSISASGMVIGGQGGAVSVANGMSVSGTISATSKGASATGLRFGAGASVPILQVSGTVSATGGADDASKSVAIQIDAGANLPAISNSGTIKAIAGGEGGHATAILDKSGSVVLIENSGIISASGAAASSTRNIAIDLSANTTGVVVKQLAVGSGVAAPQILGDVRFGSNSDVFSVADGLVKGNVYFGEGNNSFALSGDAVFQGKALFGGGADSITLGNTAVFDGVADFGGGADTLTLGATSLFKGSLVNSGNLAVTLNGGALDVSAPASIGSLNVGATGILVATLDKTAGEGTAYNVAGTASFASGSQLYLRLSDTTNAEGRYTILQAGTLTGASNITTKSDLLPYMFKGTLAADAGANKLAVDVVRRTATELGLNRSQSTAYNAIYAALAQDDEVESVFLGLTNADQFRNQVRQMLPDHAGGAFSSISLGSRAFGQQIADPYGPVYSAGGIDIILSAAAWNAKKDERDTAAYDLGGYGFSAAGEIQTGLGSIGLSLGWLSNDYDSGGSDNTVKSNTYELAAYWRGQWDSFNAWARGSYGLASFNGSRLFAGKAGDKTIQRTASREWDGDLITFSGGAS
;
A
#
# COMPACT_ATOMS: atom_id res chain seq x y z
N MET A 1 45.50 -17.54 -3.42
CA MET A 1 46.19 -18.29 -4.50
C MET A 1 45.81 -17.70 -5.84
N THR A 2 46.78 -17.54 -6.75
CA THR A 2 46.58 -16.95 -8.08
C THR A 2 47.18 -17.86 -9.14
N GLY A 3 46.41 -18.22 -10.15
CA GLY A 3 46.85 -19.04 -11.28
C GLY A 3 45.73 -19.87 -11.86
N LYS A 4 45.96 -20.41 -13.07
CA LYS A 4 45.01 -21.33 -13.71
C LYS A 4 44.80 -22.54 -12.80
N ASP A 5 43.54 -22.89 -12.56
CA ASP A 5 43.11 -24.03 -11.73
C ASP A 5 43.65 -23.99 -10.29
N ALA A 6 44.11 -22.82 -9.81
CA ALA A 6 44.64 -22.68 -8.46
C ALA A 6 43.56 -22.98 -7.43
N VAL A 7 43.92 -23.69 -6.36
CA VAL A 7 43.05 -23.93 -5.20
C VAL A 7 43.64 -23.21 -3.99
N GLY A 8 42.79 -22.56 -3.20
CA GLY A 8 43.24 -21.79 -2.02
C GLY A 8 43.75 -22.71 -0.90
N ALA A 9 42.89 -23.62 -0.46
CA ALA A 9 43.19 -24.70 0.48
C ALA A 9 42.39 -25.95 0.11
N GLU A 10 43.04 -27.11 0.18
CA GLU A 10 42.45 -28.41 -0.17
C GLU A 10 42.80 -29.45 0.89
N PHE A 11 41.78 -30.07 1.47
CA PHE A 11 41.90 -31.08 2.52
C PHE A 11 41.37 -32.42 1.98
N THR A 12 42.29 -33.28 1.53
CA THR A 12 41.95 -34.61 0.95
C THR A 12 42.05 -35.76 1.95
N GLY A 13 42.71 -35.56 3.10
CA GLY A 13 42.80 -36.55 4.18
C GLY A 13 41.72 -36.35 5.24
N ASP A 14 41.46 -37.40 6.01
CA ASP A 14 40.53 -37.35 7.15
C ASP A 14 41.06 -36.43 8.27
N ILE A 15 40.17 -35.64 8.85
CA ILE A 15 40.42 -34.75 9.98
C ILE A 15 39.76 -35.35 11.24
N THR A 16 40.60 -35.66 12.22
CA THR A 16 40.14 -35.95 13.60
C THR A 16 39.90 -34.62 14.31
N GLY A 17 38.69 -34.40 14.84
CA GLY A 17 38.27 -33.09 15.38
C GLY A 17 37.63 -32.16 14.34
N ALA A 18 37.47 -30.89 14.69
CA ALA A 18 36.83 -29.88 13.86
C ALA A 18 37.81 -29.23 12.86
N LEU A 19 37.31 -28.88 11.68
CA LEU A 19 37.99 -27.94 10.78
C LEU A 19 37.46 -26.52 11.04
N VAL A 20 38.27 -25.68 11.66
CA VAL A 20 37.93 -24.28 11.94
C VAL A 20 38.74 -23.36 11.03
N VAL A 21 38.05 -22.45 10.33
CA VAL A 21 38.66 -21.39 9.53
C VAL A 21 38.28 -20.05 10.15
N GLN A 22 39.28 -19.27 10.55
CA GLN A 22 39.13 -17.88 11.05
C GLN A 22 39.79 -16.86 10.10
N GLY A 23 40.36 -17.32 8.97
CA GLY A 23 41.15 -16.49 8.05
C GLY A 23 40.50 -16.27 6.69
N THR A 24 41.20 -15.51 5.84
CA THR A 24 40.82 -15.32 4.43
C THR A 24 41.46 -16.39 3.55
N ILE A 25 40.64 -17.11 2.79
CA ILE A 25 41.08 -18.06 1.75
C ILE A 25 40.53 -17.57 0.41
N THR A 26 41.42 -17.29 -0.53
CA THR A 26 41.04 -16.74 -1.84
C THR A 26 41.64 -17.52 -2.98
N SER A 27 40.86 -17.78 -4.03
CA SER A 27 41.35 -18.31 -5.30
C SER A 27 40.92 -17.44 -6.49
N THR A 28 41.82 -17.26 -7.46
CA THR A 28 41.56 -16.58 -8.72
C THR A 28 42.51 -17.09 -9.80
N GLY A 29 42.02 -17.27 -11.02
CA GLY A 29 42.88 -17.39 -12.20
C GLY A 29 43.17 -16.04 -12.86
N TYR A 30 42.33 -15.04 -12.59
CA TYR A 30 42.41 -13.73 -13.22
C TYR A 30 43.62 -12.93 -12.78
N ARG A 31 44.14 -12.11 -13.71
CA ARG A 31 45.12 -11.07 -13.37
C ARG A 31 44.52 -9.97 -12.50
N LYS A 32 43.22 -9.68 -12.66
CA LYS A 32 42.47 -8.71 -11.86
C LYS A 32 41.13 -9.29 -11.42
N THR A 33 40.82 -9.14 -10.13
CA THR A 33 39.57 -9.58 -9.49
C THR A 33 38.43 -8.57 -9.62
N SER A 34 38.66 -7.48 -10.36
CA SER A 34 37.64 -6.50 -10.74
C SER A 34 37.75 -6.23 -12.23
N ALA A 35 36.64 -6.39 -12.96
CA ALA A 35 36.62 -6.17 -14.40
C ALA A 35 36.83 -4.68 -14.71
N PRO A 36 37.75 -4.31 -15.62
CA PRO A 36 37.87 -2.94 -16.12
C PRO A 36 36.63 -2.54 -16.93
N SER A 37 36.45 -1.23 -17.12
CA SER A 37 35.36 -0.69 -17.96
C SER A 37 35.49 -1.10 -19.43
N ASP A 38 36.73 -1.30 -19.91
CA ASP A 38 37.04 -1.80 -21.24
C ASP A 38 37.82 -3.12 -21.13
N THR A 39 37.17 -4.21 -21.53
CA THR A 39 37.74 -5.57 -21.50
C THR A 39 38.41 -5.97 -22.82
N SER A 40 38.34 -5.14 -23.87
CA SER A 40 38.95 -5.45 -25.17
C SER A 40 40.49 -5.47 -25.15
N LYS A 41 41.07 -4.91 -24.08
CA LYS A 41 42.52 -4.86 -23.84
C LYS A 41 43.06 -6.05 -23.05
N LEU A 42 42.17 -6.96 -22.64
CA LEU A 42 42.56 -8.17 -21.91
C LEU A 42 42.95 -9.26 -22.90
N ASP A 43 44.03 -9.98 -22.59
CA ASP A 43 44.43 -11.18 -23.32
C ASP A 43 43.89 -12.45 -22.64
N ALA A 44 44.20 -13.62 -23.19
CA ALA A 44 43.76 -14.89 -22.62
C ALA A 44 44.35 -15.17 -21.23
N ASP A 45 45.54 -14.63 -20.94
CA ASP A 45 46.23 -14.83 -19.66
C ASP A 45 45.59 -13.96 -18.55
N ASP A 46 44.96 -12.84 -18.90
CA ASP A 46 44.18 -12.03 -17.98
C ASP A 46 42.90 -12.74 -17.48
N LEU A 47 42.36 -13.67 -18.28
CA LEU A 47 41.03 -14.26 -18.14
C LEU A 47 41.03 -15.74 -17.69
N LEU A 48 42.17 -16.25 -17.24
CA LEU A 48 42.30 -17.62 -16.74
C LEU A 48 41.32 -17.89 -15.59
N GLN A 49 40.81 -19.12 -15.51
CA GLN A 49 39.92 -19.55 -14.43
C GLN A 49 40.72 -20.15 -13.28
N GLY A 50 40.36 -19.78 -12.05
CA GLY A 50 40.85 -20.44 -10.84
C GLY A 50 39.96 -21.63 -10.46
N GLY A 51 40.49 -22.51 -9.64
CA GLY A 51 39.71 -23.55 -8.95
C GLY A 51 39.03 -23.01 -7.69
N PRO A 52 38.44 -23.89 -6.86
CA PRO A 52 37.80 -23.49 -5.62
C PRO A 52 38.73 -22.80 -4.62
N ALA A 53 38.18 -21.97 -3.74
CA ALA A 53 38.99 -21.38 -2.68
C ALA A 53 39.23 -22.37 -1.54
N LEU A 54 38.20 -23.13 -1.15
CA LEU A 54 38.28 -24.18 -0.14
C LEU A 54 37.67 -25.49 -0.67
N VAL A 55 38.38 -26.60 -0.49
CA VAL A 55 37.89 -27.95 -0.79
C VAL A 55 38.08 -28.85 0.42
N VAL A 56 37.02 -29.54 0.82
CA VAL A 56 37.05 -30.63 1.80
C VAL A 56 36.61 -31.91 1.12
N ALA A 57 37.57 -32.81 0.93
CA ALA A 57 37.42 -34.08 0.22
C ALA A 57 37.66 -35.31 1.10
N GLY A 58 37.89 -35.13 2.41
CA GLY A 58 38.00 -36.20 3.41
C GLY A 58 36.98 -36.05 4.55
N ASN A 59 36.87 -37.06 5.42
CA ASN A 59 35.96 -37.03 6.56
C ASN A 59 36.40 -35.97 7.58
N VAL A 60 35.44 -35.32 8.25
CA VAL A 60 35.74 -34.38 9.36
C VAL A 60 34.89 -34.72 10.57
N SER A 61 35.50 -35.43 11.53
CA SER A 61 34.75 -36.03 12.65
C SER A 61 34.14 -35.01 13.63
N GLY A 62 34.71 -33.81 13.76
CA GLY A 62 34.22 -32.73 14.63
C GLY A 62 33.54 -31.59 13.89
N GLY A 63 33.15 -31.80 12.64
CA GLY A 63 32.44 -30.79 11.84
C GLY A 63 33.33 -29.67 11.27
N ILE A 64 32.70 -28.76 10.54
CA ILE A 64 33.36 -27.65 9.85
C ILE A 64 32.75 -26.32 10.32
N VAL A 65 33.61 -25.37 10.71
CA VAL A 65 33.20 -24.03 11.15
C VAL A 65 33.98 -22.98 10.36
N LEU A 66 33.28 -22.11 9.64
CA LEU A 66 33.82 -20.83 9.16
C LEU A 66 33.49 -19.78 10.23
N ALA A 67 34.38 -19.61 11.18
CA ALA A 67 34.16 -18.85 12.41
C ALA A 67 34.31 -17.33 12.22
N VAL A 68 33.69 -16.59 13.13
CA VAL A 68 33.97 -15.17 13.40
C VAL A 68 34.18 -15.03 14.91
N PRO A 69 34.85 -13.96 15.37
CA PRO A 69 35.03 -13.76 16.80
C PRO A 69 33.68 -13.78 17.53
N PRO A 70 33.57 -14.45 18.69
CA PRO A 70 32.42 -14.39 19.57
C PRO A 70 32.02 -12.95 19.84
N ARG A 71 30.73 -12.77 20.13
CA ARG A 71 30.26 -11.49 20.62
C ARG A 71 30.64 -11.38 22.09
N ASP A 72 31.32 -10.29 22.45
CA ASP A 72 31.57 -9.91 23.85
C ASP A 72 30.27 -10.00 24.66
N ALA A 73 30.20 -11.07 25.46
CA ALA A 73 29.06 -11.40 26.29
C ALA A 73 29.36 -11.13 27.76
N SER A 74 30.64 -11.03 28.11
CA SER A 74 31.13 -10.84 29.46
C SER A 74 32.42 -10.03 29.42
N SER A 75 32.39 -8.82 29.97
CA SER A 75 33.57 -7.93 30.03
C SER A 75 34.76 -8.45 30.85
N THR A 76 34.62 -9.61 31.49
CA THR A 76 35.67 -10.28 32.29
C THR A 76 36.10 -11.62 31.71
N ASP A 77 35.40 -12.07 30.69
CA ASP A 77 35.80 -13.19 29.86
C ASP A 77 36.48 -12.61 28.62
N ASN A 78 37.55 -13.23 28.15
CA ASN A 78 38.27 -12.76 26.97
C ASN A 78 38.49 -13.85 25.94
N ASP A 79 37.85 -15.00 26.16
CA ASP A 79 37.82 -16.21 25.34
C ASP A 79 36.43 -16.85 25.56
N GLU A 80 35.41 -16.21 25.00
CA GLU A 80 33.99 -16.48 25.32
C GLU A 80 33.49 -17.87 24.91
N ASP A 81 34.17 -18.52 23.97
CA ASP A 81 33.89 -19.88 23.55
C ASP A 81 34.91 -20.92 24.05
N ASP A 82 35.81 -20.50 24.95
CA ASP A 82 36.81 -21.32 25.62
C ASP A 82 37.68 -22.13 24.61
N ASP A 83 37.96 -21.57 23.43
CA ASP A 83 38.72 -22.24 22.37
C ASP A 83 40.24 -22.15 22.56
N GLY A 84 40.68 -21.34 23.53
CA GLY A 84 42.07 -21.10 23.89
C GLY A 84 42.71 -19.93 23.14
N ILE A 85 41.96 -19.22 22.31
CA ILE A 85 42.35 -18.00 21.60
C ILE A 85 41.46 -16.86 22.11
N GLU A 86 42.07 -15.78 22.59
CA GLU A 86 41.28 -14.64 23.02
C GLU A 86 40.43 -14.06 21.87
N ASP A 87 39.16 -13.71 22.11
CA ASP A 87 38.20 -13.28 21.07
C ASP A 87 38.76 -12.12 20.23
N ALA A 88 39.47 -11.20 20.87
CA ALA A 88 40.09 -10.04 20.23
C ALA A 88 41.24 -10.40 19.25
N LYS A 89 41.75 -11.63 19.29
CA LYS A 89 42.81 -12.16 18.42
C LYS A 89 42.28 -13.08 17.34
N GLU A 90 41.00 -13.45 17.40
CA GLU A 90 40.38 -14.26 16.37
C GLU A 90 40.09 -13.45 15.10
N GLY A 91 40.11 -14.14 13.96
CA GLY A 91 39.78 -13.56 12.67
C GLY A 91 38.37 -13.94 12.21
N SER A 92 37.90 -13.27 11.16
CA SER A 92 36.64 -13.62 10.50
C SER A 92 36.91 -14.42 9.22
N ALA A 93 36.27 -15.58 9.10
CA ALA A 93 36.38 -16.43 7.94
C ALA A 93 35.89 -15.71 6.66
N SER A 94 36.70 -15.77 5.60
CA SER A 94 36.36 -15.20 4.30
C SER A 94 36.86 -16.08 3.17
N VAL A 95 35.98 -16.89 2.59
CA VAL A 95 36.29 -17.82 1.49
C VAL A 95 35.79 -17.25 0.17
N ILE A 96 36.69 -16.90 -0.75
CA ILE A 96 36.37 -16.15 -1.97
C ILE A 96 36.94 -16.83 -3.22
N SER A 97 36.08 -17.17 -4.18
CA SER A 97 36.49 -17.55 -5.54
C SER A 97 36.18 -16.43 -6.52
N TYR A 98 37.16 -16.07 -7.36
CA TYR A 98 36.96 -15.23 -8.54
C TYR A 98 37.11 -16.09 -9.80
N GLY A 99 35.98 -16.53 -10.35
CA GLY A 99 35.94 -17.50 -11.44
C GLY A 99 34.63 -18.28 -11.49
N ALA A 100 34.56 -19.22 -12.43
CA ALA A 100 33.43 -20.15 -12.55
C ALA A 100 33.38 -21.22 -11.43
N ALA A 101 34.51 -21.50 -10.78
CA ALA A 101 34.60 -22.51 -9.74
C ALA A 101 33.87 -22.07 -8.44
N PRO A 102 33.22 -23.00 -7.72
CA PRO A 102 32.64 -22.70 -6.41
C PRO A 102 33.66 -22.15 -5.42
N ALA A 103 33.27 -21.22 -4.54
CA ALA A 103 34.18 -20.75 -3.49
C ALA A 103 34.49 -21.84 -2.46
N PHE A 104 33.50 -22.62 -2.06
CA PHE A 104 33.67 -23.73 -1.12
C PHE A 104 33.02 -25.03 -1.64
N VAL A 105 33.76 -26.13 -1.66
CA VAL A 105 33.28 -27.46 -2.01
C VAL A 105 33.48 -28.44 -0.84
N ILE A 106 32.42 -29.16 -0.50
CA ILE A 106 32.48 -30.37 0.34
C ILE A 106 32.05 -31.55 -0.54
N GLY A 107 32.97 -32.45 -0.86
CA GLY A 107 32.71 -33.56 -1.79
C GLY A 107 33.98 -34.07 -2.43
N ALA A 108 33.99 -35.36 -2.76
CA ALA A 108 35.07 -36.03 -3.47
C ALA A 108 34.52 -36.84 -4.64
N ASN A 109 35.40 -37.13 -5.60
CA ASN A 109 35.09 -38.01 -6.72
C ASN A 109 35.32 -39.47 -6.32
N GLY A 110 34.23 -40.20 -6.07
CA GLY A 110 34.27 -41.64 -5.80
C GLY A 110 34.42 -42.03 -4.33
N ASP A 111 34.66 -41.08 -3.42
CA ASP A 111 34.77 -41.31 -1.97
C ASP A 111 33.61 -40.66 -1.22
N ASP A 112 33.00 -41.42 -0.32
CA ASP A 112 31.95 -40.92 0.56
C ASP A 112 32.56 -40.11 1.71
N ILE A 113 31.95 -38.96 2.02
CA ILE A 113 32.40 -38.05 3.08
C ILE A 113 31.36 -37.99 4.18
N ALA A 114 31.82 -38.15 5.42
CA ALA A 114 31.07 -37.91 6.63
C ALA A 114 31.59 -36.67 7.36
N ILE A 115 30.70 -35.71 7.59
CA ILE A 115 30.94 -34.53 8.43
C ILE A 115 30.20 -34.76 9.76
N GLY A 116 30.97 -34.95 10.82
CA GLY A 116 30.46 -35.13 12.18
C GLY A 116 29.98 -33.82 12.81
N PRO A 117 29.39 -33.89 14.02
CA PRO A 117 28.83 -32.74 14.69
C PRO A 117 29.92 -31.81 15.26
N VAL A 118 29.69 -30.50 15.18
CA VAL A 118 30.51 -29.51 15.93
C VAL A 118 30.13 -29.59 17.40
N VAL A 119 31.09 -29.97 18.24
CA VAL A 119 30.92 -30.10 19.71
C VAL A 119 30.80 -28.70 20.33
N GLY A 120 30.00 -28.56 21.39
CA GLY A 120 29.84 -27.30 22.14
C GLY A 120 28.75 -26.37 21.59
N ALA A 121 28.37 -26.48 20.32
CA ALA A 121 27.27 -25.70 19.75
C ALA A 121 25.90 -26.26 20.15
N GLY A 122 24.94 -25.41 20.52
CA GLY A 122 23.62 -25.84 21.01
C GLY A 122 22.84 -26.78 20.06
N SER A 123 22.94 -26.58 18.74
CA SER A 123 22.33 -27.47 17.73
C SER A 123 23.29 -28.54 17.18
N ALA A 124 24.59 -28.44 17.48
CA ALA A 124 25.65 -29.33 17.03
C ALA A 124 25.63 -29.65 15.51
N TYR A 125 25.26 -28.67 14.67
CA TYR A 125 25.29 -28.80 13.21
C TYR A 125 26.71 -29.13 12.73
N GLY A 126 26.83 -30.08 11.80
CA GLY A 126 28.11 -30.51 11.28
C GLY A 126 28.79 -29.48 10.38
N VAL A 127 28.03 -28.54 9.80
CA VAL A 127 28.59 -27.41 9.05
C VAL A 127 28.02 -26.10 9.58
N GLN A 128 28.88 -25.15 9.93
CA GLN A 128 28.49 -23.84 10.44
C GLN A 128 29.21 -22.73 9.68
N ILE A 129 28.44 -21.89 8.98
CA ILE A 129 28.94 -20.74 8.23
C ILE A 129 28.61 -19.46 8.99
N GLN A 130 29.54 -18.99 9.81
CA GLN A 130 29.41 -17.74 10.57
C GLN A 130 30.08 -16.56 9.84
N GLY A 131 31.17 -16.82 9.12
CA GLY A 131 31.83 -15.86 8.23
C GLY A 131 31.21 -15.79 6.84
N THR A 132 32.05 -15.57 5.82
CA THR A 132 31.59 -15.35 4.44
C THR A 132 32.12 -16.39 3.45
N VAL A 133 31.25 -16.80 2.52
CA VAL A 133 31.58 -17.61 1.34
C VAL A 133 31.05 -16.89 0.10
N THR A 134 31.95 -16.51 -0.82
CA THR A 134 31.60 -15.65 -1.96
C THR A 134 32.16 -16.18 -3.28
N GLY A 135 31.27 -16.52 -4.21
CA GLY A 135 31.62 -16.81 -5.60
C GLY A 135 31.40 -15.61 -6.53
N ASN A 136 32.45 -15.18 -7.23
CA ASN A 136 32.41 -14.01 -8.11
C ASN A 136 32.76 -14.37 -9.57
N GLY A 137 31.74 -14.40 -10.42
CA GLY A 137 31.87 -14.41 -11.88
C GLY A 137 32.19 -13.01 -12.39
N VAL A 138 33.46 -12.61 -12.30
CA VAL A 138 33.94 -11.23 -12.51
C VAL A 138 33.68 -10.71 -13.94
N TYR A 139 33.89 -11.57 -14.94
CA TYR A 139 33.79 -11.22 -16.35
C TYR A 139 32.46 -11.67 -16.97
N SER A 140 32.13 -11.08 -18.12
CA SER A 140 30.89 -11.39 -18.82
C SER A 140 30.79 -12.87 -19.14
N SER A 141 29.59 -13.45 -19.03
CA SER A 141 29.30 -14.85 -19.34
C SER A 141 29.99 -15.88 -18.43
N ILE A 142 30.62 -15.44 -17.33
CA ILE A 142 31.18 -16.35 -16.32
C ILE A 142 30.18 -16.57 -15.22
N SER A 143 29.76 -17.83 -15.05
CA SER A 143 28.85 -18.22 -13.96
C SER A 143 29.54 -18.09 -12.60
N ALA A 144 28.75 -18.00 -11.53
CA ALA A 144 29.27 -17.89 -10.17
C ALA A 144 28.65 -18.96 -9.26
N SER A 145 29.45 -19.52 -8.36
CA SER A 145 28.96 -20.47 -7.36
C SER A 145 29.55 -20.16 -5.99
N GLY A 146 28.72 -20.03 -4.96
CA GLY A 146 29.16 -19.78 -3.60
C GLY A 146 29.68 -21.06 -2.95
N MET A 147 28.77 -21.96 -2.57
CA MET A 147 29.09 -23.20 -1.87
C MET A 147 28.39 -24.41 -2.50
N VAL A 148 29.08 -25.54 -2.55
CA VAL A 148 28.55 -26.82 -3.03
C VAL A 148 28.82 -27.92 -2.00
N ILE A 149 27.78 -28.68 -1.67
CA ILE A 149 27.87 -29.91 -0.84
C ILE A 149 27.41 -31.09 -1.71
N GLY A 150 28.25 -32.09 -1.89
CA GLY A 150 27.96 -33.25 -2.73
C GLY A 150 28.05 -32.98 -4.23
N GLY A 151 27.51 -33.90 -5.03
CA GLY A 151 27.52 -33.82 -6.50
C GLY A 151 28.89 -33.99 -7.16
N GLN A 152 29.90 -34.47 -6.43
CA GLN A 152 31.27 -34.70 -6.95
C GLN A 152 31.53 -36.15 -7.34
N GLY A 153 30.63 -37.09 -7.00
CA GLY A 153 30.72 -38.51 -7.35
C GLY A 153 30.49 -39.42 -6.14
N GLY A 154 31.01 -39.06 -4.97
CA GLY A 154 30.70 -39.70 -3.69
C GLY A 154 29.56 -39.02 -2.93
N ALA A 155 28.98 -39.74 -1.96
CA ALA A 155 27.96 -39.20 -1.07
C ALA A 155 28.57 -38.27 -0.02
N VAL A 156 27.79 -37.29 0.46
CA VAL A 156 28.20 -36.40 1.55
C VAL A 156 27.13 -36.40 2.62
N SER A 157 27.45 -36.90 3.80
CA SER A 157 26.55 -36.89 4.96
C SER A 157 26.98 -35.82 5.97
N VAL A 158 26.05 -34.94 6.35
CA VAL A 158 26.30 -33.91 7.36
C VAL A 158 25.47 -34.21 8.59
N ALA A 159 26.13 -34.48 9.71
CA ALA A 159 25.48 -34.74 10.98
C ALA A 159 24.68 -33.50 11.44
N ASN A 160 23.45 -33.74 11.92
CA ASN A 160 22.53 -32.75 12.50
C ASN A 160 22.05 -31.60 11.59
N GLY A 161 22.74 -31.28 10.50
CA GLY A 161 22.36 -30.22 9.56
C GLY A 161 23.46 -29.18 9.34
N MET A 162 23.07 -28.06 8.75
CA MET A 162 23.94 -26.93 8.41
C MET A 162 23.32 -25.62 8.91
N SER A 163 24.13 -24.73 9.49
CA SER A 163 23.72 -23.35 9.81
C SER A 163 24.47 -22.31 8.98
N VAL A 164 23.77 -21.24 8.60
CA VAL A 164 24.30 -20.05 7.95
C VAL A 164 23.86 -18.84 8.76
N SER A 165 24.72 -18.41 9.69
CA SER A 165 24.57 -17.15 10.44
C SER A 165 25.32 -15.99 9.80
N GLY A 166 26.33 -16.30 8.98
CA GLY A 166 27.07 -15.37 8.15
C GLY A 166 26.45 -15.18 6.76
N THR A 167 27.30 -15.20 5.72
CA THR A 167 26.85 -14.99 4.33
C THR A 167 27.38 -16.04 3.38
N ILE A 168 26.49 -16.61 2.56
CA ILE A 168 26.85 -17.32 1.33
C ILE A 168 26.30 -16.52 0.15
N SER A 169 27.16 -16.15 -0.79
CA SER A 169 26.75 -15.36 -1.96
C SER A 169 27.40 -15.81 -3.26
N ALA A 170 26.68 -15.63 -4.37
CA ALA A 170 27.20 -15.79 -5.71
C ALA A 170 26.77 -14.62 -6.59
N THR A 171 27.72 -13.96 -7.25
CA THR A 171 27.45 -12.85 -8.17
C THR A 171 28.14 -13.10 -9.49
N SER A 172 27.37 -13.07 -10.59
CA SER A 172 27.91 -13.19 -11.94
C SER A 172 27.52 -11.99 -12.80
N LYS A 173 28.32 -11.71 -13.84
CA LYS A 173 28.03 -10.67 -14.82
C LYS A 173 27.52 -11.29 -16.13
N GLY A 174 26.21 -11.28 -16.35
CA GLY A 174 25.63 -11.81 -17.59
C GLY A 174 25.71 -13.33 -17.72
N ALA A 175 25.62 -14.07 -16.60
CA ALA A 175 25.58 -15.52 -16.58
C ALA A 175 24.70 -16.03 -15.41
N SER A 176 24.72 -17.34 -15.15
CA SER A 176 24.01 -17.92 -14.01
C SER A 176 24.81 -17.77 -12.71
N ALA A 177 24.11 -17.68 -11.59
CA ALA A 177 24.71 -17.66 -10.26
C ALA A 177 23.97 -18.59 -9.30
N THR A 178 24.70 -19.40 -8.54
CA THR A 178 24.13 -20.28 -7.50
C THR A 178 24.79 -20.02 -6.16
N GLY A 179 24.02 -19.58 -5.15
CA GLY A 179 24.54 -19.28 -3.82
C GLY A 179 25.02 -20.54 -3.10
N LEU A 180 24.08 -21.40 -2.72
CA LEU A 180 24.31 -22.68 -2.05
C LEU A 180 23.67 -23.81 -2.87
N ARG A 181 24.44 -24.87 -3.15
CA ARG A 181 23.97 -26.03 -3.88
C ARG A 181 24.19 -27.32 -3.09
N PHE A 182 23.12 -28.10 -2.93
CA PHE A 182 23.19 -29.49 -2.49
C PHE A 182 23.12 -30.37 -3.74
N GLY A 183 24.25 -30.97 -4.11
CA GLY A 183 24.35 -31.88 -5.24
C GLY A 183 23.85 -33.29 -4.92
N ALA A 184 23.70 -34.12 -5.95
CA ALA A 184 23.35 -35.53 -5.79
C ALA A 184 24.25 -36.24 -4.76
N GLY A 185 23.65 -37.06 -3.90
CA GLY A 185 24.35 -37.76 -2.82
C GLY A 185 24.58 -36.93 -1.55
N ALA A 186 24.21 -35.64 -1.52
CA ALA A 186 24.22 -34.86 -0.29
C ALA A 186 23.04 -35.25 0.62
N SER A 187 23.30 -35.49 1.90
CA SER A 187 22.30 -35.73 2.94
C SER A 187 22.51 -34.78 4.11
N VAL A 188 21.65 -33.77 4.21
CA VAL A 188 21.70 -32.71 5.21
C VAL A 188 20.34 -32.60 5.88
N PRO A 189 20.18 -33.00 7.16
CA PRO A 189 18.85 -33.07 7.80
C PRO A 189 18.08 -31.77 7.85
N ILE A 190 18.77 -30.63 7.99
CA ILE A 190 18.16 -29.30 8.04
C ILE A 190 19.16 -28.24 7.58
N LEU A 191 18.67 -27.22 6.90
CA LEU A 191 19.39 -25.97 6.65
C LEU A 191 18.76 -24.85 7.51
N GLN A 192 19.54 -24.26 8.40
CA GLN A 192 19.12 -23.09 9.18
C GLN A 192 19.82 -21.82 8.66
N VAL A 193 19.06 -20.84 8.21
CA VAL A 193 19.57 -19.55 7.71
C VAL A 193 19.11 -18.44 8.64
N SER A 194 20.03 -17.91 9.44
CA SER A 194 19.81 -16.70 10.26
C SER A 194 20.57 -15.48 9.71
N GLY A 195 21.54 -15.72 8.83
CA GLY A 195 22.29 -14.71 8.09
C GLY A 195 21.73 -14.50 6.68
N THR A 196 22.58 -14.61 5.65
CA THR A 196 22.18 -14.41 4.25
C THR A 196 22.65 -15.54 3.33
N VAL A 197 21.75 -16.04 2.48
CA VAL A 197 22.09 -16.81 1.28
C VAL A 197 21.58 -16.07 0.05
N SER A 198 22.46 -15.76 -0.90
CA SER A 198 22.10 -14.93 -2.05
C SER A 198 22.72 -15.33 -3.38
N ALA A 199 22.02 -15.01 -4.48
CA ALA A 199 22.52 -15.17 -5.83
C ALA A 199 22.09 -14.00 -6.74
N THR A 200 23.03 -13.41 -7.46
CA THR A 200 22.78 -12.37 -8.48
C THR A 200 23.36 -12.80 -9.82
N GLY A 201 22.50 -12.89 -10.84
CA GLY A 201 22.86 -13.38 -12.17
C GLY A 201 22.72 -12.33 -13.28
N GLY A 202 22.79 -12.81 -14.52
CA GLY A 202 22.60 -12.02 -15.73
C GLY A 202 21.16 -11.60 -16.01
N ALA A 203 20.99 -10.79 -17.05
CA ALA A 203 19.73 -10.18 -17.45
C ALA A 203 19.02 -10.90 -18.61
N ASP A 204 19.64 -11.92 -19.19
CA ASP A 204 19.11 -12.67 -20.33
C ASP A 204 18.34 -13.93 -19.89
N ASP A 205 17.53 -14.47 -20.80
CA ASP A 205 16.66 -15.62 -20.54
C ASP A 205 17.40 -16.95 -20.26
N ALA A 206 18.71 -17.01 -20.56
CA ALA A 206 19.55 -18.16 -20.22
C ALA A 206 20.13 -18.08 -18.79
N SER A 207 20.19 -16.87 -18.23
CA SER A 207 20.77 -16.60 -16.92
C SER A 207 19.82 -16.96 -15.79
N LYS A 208 20.25 -17.88 -14.93
CA LYS A 208 19.50 -18.35 -13.76
C LYS A 208 20.21 -17.96 -12.48
N SER A 209 19.54 -17.17 -11.65
CA SER A 209 19.99 -16.80 -10.31
C SER A 209 19.27 -17.67 -9.29
N VAL A 210 20.00 -18.54 -8.60
CA VAL A 210 19.42 -19.48 -7.62
C VAL A 210 20.09 -19.33 -6.27
N ALA A 211 19.40 -18.88 -5.23
CA ALA A 211 20.05 -18.69 -3.93
C ALA A 211 20.34 -20.04 -3.25
N ILE A 212 19.36 -20.95 -3.19
CA ILE A 212 19.50 -22.32 -2.72
C ILE A 212 19.01 -23.27 -3.82
N GLN A 213 19.87 -24.18 -4.25
CA GLN A 213 19.54 -25.25 -5.19
C GLN A 213 19.71 -26.62 -4.55
N ILE A 214 18.69 -27.46 -4.63
CA ILE A 214 18.72 -28.85 -4.18
C ILE A 214 18.54 -29.71 -5.43
N ASP A 215 19.58 -30.46 -5.79
CA ASP A 215 19.57 -31.28 -7.00
C ASP A 215 18.87 -32.61 -6.78
N ALA A 216 18.37 -33.19 -7.88
CA ALA A 216 17.88 -34.56 -7.88
C ALA A 216 18.91 -35.52 -7.24
N GLY A 217 18.45 -36.36 -6.32
CA GLY A 217 19.29 -37.28 -5.55
C GLY A 217 19.97 -36.67 -4.32
N ALA A 218 19.76 -35.39 -4.01
CA ALA A 218 20.06 -34.82 -2.69
C ALA A 218 18.90 -35.04 -1.71
N ASN A 219 19.19 -35.01 -0.42
CA ASN A 219 18.21 -35.11 0.66
C ASN A 219 18.38 -33.94 1.64
N LEU A 220 17.45 -32.99 1.57
CA LEU A 220 17.30 -31.87 2.49
C LEU A 220 15.81 -31.74 2.86
N PRO A 221 15.35 -32.34 3.97
CA PRO A 221 13.93 -32.36 4.31
C PRO A 221 13.41 -31.07 4.95
N ALA A 222 14.27 -30.27 5.59
CA ALA A 222 13.84 -29.07 6.32
C ALA A 222 14.70 -27.84 6.02
N ILE A 223 14.04 -26.68 5.86
CA ILE A 223 14.68 -25.37 5.77
C ILE A 223 14.05 -24.45 6.81
N SER A 224 14.85 -23.82 7.66
CA SER A 224 14.42 -22.81 8.63
C SER A 224 15.13 -21.48 8.32
N ASN A 225 14.37 -20.43 8.02
CA ASN A 225 14.89 -19.12 7.69
C ASN A 225 14.39 -18.07 8.68
N SER A 226 15.31 -17.47 9.43
CA SER A 226 15.09 -16.22 10.19
C SER A 226 15.88 -15.04 9.63
N GLY A 227 16.76 -15.29 8.66
CA GLY A 227 17.56 -14.30 7.95
C GLY A 227 17.00 -13.98 6.57
N THR A 228 17.89 -13.92 5.57
CA THR A 228 17.54 -13.59 4.18
C THR A 228 17.99 -14.68 3.20
N ILE A 229 17.04 -15.18 2.40
CA ILE A 229 17.29 -16.00 1.22
C ILE A 229 16.84 -15.20 0.00
N LYS A 230 17.76 -14.82 -0.90
CA LYS A 230 17.43 -13.89 -1.98
C LYS A 230 18.09 -14.20 -3.32
N ALA A 231 17.29 -14.27 -4.39
CA ALA A 231 17.76 -14.34 -5.76
C ALA A 231 17.41 -13.07 -6.56
N ILE A 232 18.35 -12.59 -7.36
CA ILE A 232 18.20 -11.38 -8.19
C ILE A 232 18.63 -11.69 -9.63
N ALA A 233 17.67 -11.62 -10.55
CA ALA A 233 17.96 -11.55 -11.98
C ALA A 233 18.55 -10.17 -12.31
N GLY A 234 19.58 -10.13 -13.16
CA GLY A 234 20.28 -8.88 -13.51
C GLY A 234 19.47 -7.92 -14.38
N GLY A 235 18.25 -8.30 -14.79
CA GLY A 235 17.32 -7.51 -15.56
C GLY A 235 16.08 -8.30 -15.99
N GLU A 236 15.16 -7.65 -16.71
CA GLU A 236 13.80 -8.15 -16.96
C GLU A 236 13.73 -9.50 -17.71
N GLY A 237 14.75 -9.82 -18.50
CA GLY A 237 14.85 -11.09 -19.24
C GLY A 237 15.34 -12.27 -18.39
N GLY A 238 15.97 -12.03 -17.24
CA GLY A 238 16.57 -13.08 -16.41
C GLY A 238 15.57 -13.90 -15.60
N HIS A 239 16.10 -14.91 -14.91
CA HIS A 239 15.36 -15.78 -14.00
C HIS A 239 15.92 -15.70 -12.58
N ALA A 240 15.05 -15.61 -11.60
CA ALA A 240 15.41 -15.59 -10.18
C ALA A 240 14.60 -16.63 -9.41
N THR A 241 15.29 -17.52 -8.68
CA THR A 241 14.67 -18.52 -7.81
C THR A 241 15.34 -18.52 -6.44
N ALA A 242 14.64 -18.17 -5.36
CA ALA A 242 15.28 -18.12 -4.04
C ALA A 242 15.56 -19.54 -3.51
N ILE A 243 14.57 -20.42 -3.55
CA ILE A 243 14.70 -21.85 -3.20
C ILE A 243 14.22 -22.69 -4.38
N LEU A 244 15.09 -23.56 -4.91
CA LEU A 244 14.78 -24.49 -5.99
C LEU A 244 15.02 -25.93 -5.53
N ASP A 245 13.94 -26.67 -5.29
CA ASP A 245 13.98 -28.09 -4.97
C ASP A 245 13.70 -28.94 -6.22
N LYS A 246 14.74 -29.62 -6.71
CA LYS A 246 14.63 -30.64 -7.76
C LYS A 246 14.71 -32.07 -7.22
N SER A 247 15.03 -32.26 -5.93
CA SER A 247 15.04 -33.59 -5.33
C SER A 247 13.64 -34.05 -4.95
N GLY A 248 12.75 -33.10 -4.63
CA GLY A 248 11.45 -33.41 -4.03
C GLY A 248 11.58 -33.91 -2.59
N SER A 249 12.73 -33.66 -1.94
CA SER A 249 12.98 -34.12 -0.58
C SER A 249 12.47 -33.17 0.49
N VAL A 250 12.26 -31.88 0.16
CA VAL A 250 11.83 -30.88 1.13
C VAL A 250 10.40 -31.20 1.57
N VAL A 251 10.19 -31.31 2.88
CA VAL A 251 8.85 -31.52 3.49
C VAL A 251 8.44 -30.37 4.40
N LEU A 252 9.38 -29.54 4.86
CA LEU A 252 9.11 -28.41 5.73
C LEU A 252 9.97 -27.19 5.37
N ILE A 253 9.33 -26.04 5.18
CA ILE A 253 9.98 -24.73 5.17
C ILE A 253 9.34 -23.86 6.25
N GLU A 254 10.14 -23.32 7.15
CA GLU A 254 9.71 -22.32 8.13
C GLU A 254 10.42 -20.99 7.87
N ASN A 255 9.66 -19.91 7.74
CA ASN A 255 10.15 -18.57 7.47
C ASN A 255 9.69 -17.58 8.54
N SER A 256 10.63 -16.99 9.26
CA SER A 256 10.44 -15.80 10.11
C SER A 256 11.32 -14.63 9.65
N GLY A 257 11.88 -14.71 8.43
CA GLY A 257 12.71 -13.69 7.81
C GLY A 257 12.24 -13.38 6.38
N ILE A 258 13.17 -13.18 5.44
CA ILE A 258 12.87 -12.83 4.05
C ILE A 258 13.27 -13.98 3.11
N ILE A 259 12.33 -14.41 2.26
CA ILE A 259 12.58 -15.24 1.08
C ILE A 259 12.14 -14.44 -0.15
N SER A 260 13.05 -14.14 -1.08
CA SER A 260 12.72 -13.24 -2.20
C SER A 260 13.38 -13.60 -3.53
N ALA A 261 12.63 -13.42 -4.61
CA ALA A 261 13.12 -13.45 -5.98
C ALA A 261 12.67 -12.18 -6.72
N SER A 262 13.59 -11.51 -7.41
CA SER A 262 13.32 -10.22 -8.06
C SER A 262 14.18 -10.00 -9.31
N GLY A 263 13.84 -8.96 -10.09
CA GLY A 263 14.64 -8.47 -11.20
C GLY A 263 14.11 -8.88 -12.57
N ALA A 264 13.45 -10.04 -12.68
CA ALA A 264 12.75 -10.40 -13.91
C ALA A 264 11.50 -9.53 -14.10
N ALA A 265 10.99 -9.42 -15.33
CA ALA A 265 9.80 -8.65 -15.65
C ALA A 265 8.64 -9.01 -14.70
N ALA A 266 7.97 -8.00 -14.12
CA ALA A 266 6.92 -8.21 -13.13
C ALA A 266 5.69 -8.96 -13.69
N SER A 267 5.46 -8.91 -15.00
CA SER A 267 4.42 -9.66 -15.72
C SER A 267 4.81 -11.10 -16.06
N SER A 268 6.06 -11.50 -15.82
CA SER A 268 6.55 -12.85 -16.08
C SER A 268 6.42 -13.78 -14.86
N THR A 269 6.55 -15.08 -15.08
CA THR A 269 6.56 -16.12 -14.02
C THR A 269 7.99 -16.50 -13.60
N ARG A 270 8.96 -15.60 -13.78
CA ARG A 270 10.40 -15.88 -13.60
C ARG A 270 10.99 -15.40 -12.27
N ASN A 271 10.21 -14.70 -11.45
CA ASN A 271 10.56 -14.37 -10.07
C ASN A 271 9.89 -15.38 -9.14
N ILE A 272 10.62 -16.41 -8.71
CA ILE A 272 10.09 -17.53 -7.94
C ILE A 272 10.73 -17.54 -6.55
N ALA A 273 9.98 -17.24 -5.50
CA ALA A 273 10.52 -17.31 -4.15
C ALA A 273 10.84 -18.76 -3.78
N ILE A 274 9.91 -19.68 -4.04
CA ILE A 274 10.00 -21.08 -3.64
C ILE A 274 9.49 -21.96 -4.78
N ASP A 275 10.32 -22.86 -5.29
CA ASP A 275 9.94 -23.88 -6.27
C ASP A 275 10.12 -25.28 -5.66
N LEU A 276 9.00 -25.93 -5.37
CA LEU A 276 8.88 -27.28 -4.81
C LEU A 276 8.16 -28.20 -5.81
N SER A 277 8.10 -27.82 -7.09
CA SER A 277 7.31 -28.54 -8.10
C SER A 277 7.73 -30.00 -8.32
N ALA A 278 8.94 -30.39 -7.90
CA ALA A 278 9.41 -31.77 -7.94
C ALA A 278 8.87 -32.65 -6.79
N ASN A 279 8.27 -32.07 -5.76
CA ASN A 279 7.73 -32.82 -4.63
C ASN A 279 6.47 -33.61 -5.03
N THR A 280 6.33 -34.82 -4.50
CA THR A 280 5.16 -35.71 -4.76
C THR A 280 4.55 -36.28 -3.47
N THR A 281 5.08 -35.88 -2.32
CA THR A 281 4.69 -36.38 -0.99
C THR A 281 3.83 -35.39 -0.21
N GLY A 282 3.76 -34.14 -0.66
CA GLY A 282 3.19 -33.02 0.07
C GLY A 282 4.24 -32.30 0.93
N VAL A 283 4.12 -30.97 1.01
CA VAL A 283 5.03 -30.06 1.72
C VAL A 283 4.25 -29.12 2.62
N VAL A 284 4.86 -28.77 3.75
CA VAL A 284 4.38 -27.71 4.65
C VAL A 284 5.30 -26.50 4.54
N VAL A 285 4.77 -25.36 4.09
CA VAL A 285 5.44 -24.06 4.13
C VAL A 285 4.75 -23.18 5.17
N LYS A 286 5.51 -22.65 6.13
CA LYS A 286 5.03 -21.77 7.18
C LYS A 286 5.76 -20.45 7.17
N GLN A 287 5.04 -19.34 7.10
CA GLN A 287 5.53 -18.04 7.51
C GLN A 287 5.05 -17.78 8.94
N LEU A 288 5.99 -17.76 9.88
CA LEU A 288 5.75 -17.71 11.32
C LEU A 288 5.54 -16.29 11.81
N ALA A 289 4.69 -16.11 12.82
CA ALA A 289 4.56 -14.82 13.48
C ALA A 289 5.82 -14.46 14.27
N VAL A 290 6.21 -13.20 14.20
CA VAL A 290 7.36 -12.68 14.97
C VAL A 290 6.90 -11.82 16.14
N GLY A 291 7.80 -11.60 17.10
CA GLY A 291 7.50 -10.77 18.26
C GLY A 291 7.32 -9.28 17.90
N SER A 292 6.60 -8.54 18.74
CA SER A 292 6.45 -7.08 18.59
C SER A 292 7.80 -6.39 18.47
N GLY A 293 7.95 -5.51 17.47
CA GLY A 293 9.18 -4.77 17.19
C GLY A 293 10.22 -5.53 16.36
N VAL A 294 9.97 -6.80 16.03
CA VAL A 294 10.74 -7.54 15.02
C VAL A 294 10.16 -7.25 13.63
N ALA A 295 11.01 -7.11 12.62
CA ALA A 295 10.55 -6.92 11.25
C ALA A 295 9.72 -8.13 10.79
N ALA A 296 8.51 -7.87 10.29
CA ALA A 296 7.61 -8.92 9.83
C ALA A 296 8.22 -9.70 8.66
N PRO A 297 8.00 -11.03 8.59
CA PRO A 297 8.57 -11.87 7.54
C PRO A 297 7.94 -11.59 6.17
N GLN A 298 8.68 -11.94 5.12
CA GLN A 298 8.24 -11.75 3.75
C GLN A 298 8.58 -12.93 2.84
N ILE A 299 7.62 -13.31 1.98
CA ILE A 299 7.85 -14.15 0.80
C ILE A 299 7.49 -13.33 -0.43
N LEU A 300 8.48 -13.02 -1.27
CA LEU A 300 8.34 -12.13 -2.44
C LEU A 300 8.72 -12.88 -3.73
N GLY A 301 7.76 -13.10 -4.60
CA GLY A 301 7.87 -13.95 -5.79
C GLY A 301 6.89 -15.12 -5.75
N ASP A 302 6.77 -15.84 -6.86
CA ASP A 302 5.87 -16.98 -6.98
C ASP A 302 6.29 -18.13 -6.03
N VAL A 303 5.30 -18.86 -5.51
CA VAL A 303 5.47 -20.09 -4.73
C VAL A 303 4.84 -21.24 -5.53
N ARG A 304 5.61 -22.31 -5.77
CA ARG A 304 5.14 -23.47 -6.53
C ARG A 304 5.26 -24.71 -5.68
N PHE A 305 4.13 -25.35 -5.45
CA PHE A 305 4.06 -26.67 -4.86
C PHE A 305 4.08 -27.75 -5.94
N GLY A 306 4.20 -28.99 -5.49
CA GLY A 306 4.30 -30.17 -6.33
C GLY A 306 2.95 -30.81 -6.59
N SER A 307 2.93 -32.14 -6.53
CA SER A 307 1.68 -32.92 -6.47
C SER A 307 1.46 -33.41 -5.04
N ASN A 308 0.23 -33.86 -4.76
CA ASN A 308 -0.26 -34.29 -3.44
C ASN A 308 -0.72 -33.10 -2.57
N SER A 309 -1.18 -33.38 -1.36
CA SER A 309 -1.72 -32.35 -0.47
C SER A 309 -0.62 -31.51 0.15
N ASP A 310 -0.64 -30.21 -0.15
CA ASP A 310 0.27 -29.21 0.39
C ASP A 310 -0.40 -28.28 1.42
N VAL A 311 0.41 -27.75 2.33
CA VAL A 311 -0.03 -26.77 3.34
C VAL A 311 0.82 -25.52 3.22
N PHE A 312 0.17 -24.38 2.97
CA PHE A 312 0.77 -23.06 3.08
C PHE A 312 0.10 -22.28 4.22
N SER A 313 0.86 -21.96 5.27
CA SER A 313 0.35 -21.22 6.42
C SER A 313 1.14 -19.92 6.60
N VAL A 314 0.44 -18.79 6.69
CA VAL A 314 1.06 -17.46 6.82
C VAL A 314 0.42 -16.76 8.02
N ALA A 315 1.21 -16.56 9.07
CA ALA A 315 0.71 -16.06 10.34
C ALA A 315 0.98 -14.57 10.60
N ASP A 316 1.83 -13.94 9.78
CA ASP A 316 2.29 -12.56 9.92
C ASP A 316 2.92 -12.11 8.58
N GLY A 317 3.07 -10.81 8.38
CA GLY A 317 3.84 -10.23 7.30
C GLY A 317 3.19 -10.34 5.92
N LEU A 318 4.03 -10.32 4.87
CA LEU A 318 3.58 -10.21 3.48
C LEU A 318 3.98 -11.43 2.65
N VAL A 319 3.03 -11.95 1.89
CA VAL A 319 3.29 -12.84 0.76
C VAL A 319 2.81 -12.13 -0.52
N LYS A 320 3.74 -11.89 -1.45
CA LYS A 320 3.44 -11.21 -2.72
C LYS A 320 3.97 -12.00 -3.90
N GLY A 321 3.06 -12.51 -4.72
CA GLY A 321 3.35 -13.42 -5.83
C GLY A 321 2.22 -14.42 -6.02
N ASN A 322 2.26 -15.20 -7.10
CA ASN A 322 1.28 -16.25 -7.33
C ASN A 322 1.66 -17.54 -6.60
N VAL A 323 0.68 -18.26 -6.09
CA VAL A 323 0.84 -19.57 -5.45
C VAL A 323 0.19 -20.62 -6.35
N TYR A 324 0.94 -21.66 -6.68
CA TYR A 324 0.47 -22.79 -7.49
C TYR A 324 0.51 -24.05 -6.62
N PHE A 325 -0.64 -24.62 -6.29
CA PHE A 325 -0.74 -25.77 -5.38
C PHE A 325 -0.62 -27.13 -6.08
N GLY A 326 -0.97 -27.24 -7.36
CA GLY A 326 -0.93 -28.52 -8.07
C GLY A 326 -2.14 -29.41 -7.77
N GLU A 327 -1.97 -30.73 -7.82
CA GLU A 327 -3.02 -31.71 -7.49
C GLU A 327 -3.18 -31.89 -5.96
N GLY A 328 -4.05 -32.80 -5.51
CA GLY A 328 -4.23 -33.08 -4.08
C GLY A 328 -5.20 -32.12 -3.38
N ASN A 329 -5.42 -32.35 -2.07
CA ASN A 329 -6.28 -31.50 -1.24
C ASN A 329 -5.41 -30.49 -0.51
N ASN A 330 -5.36 -29.25 -0.98
CA ASN A 330 -4.42 -28.26 -0.50
C ASN A 330 -5.04 -27.32 0.54
N SER A 331 -4.20 -26.76 1.40
CA SER A 331 -4.64 -25.85 2.46
C SER A 331 -3.82 -24.56 2.43
N PHE A 332 -4.50 -23.43 2.25
CA PHE A 332 -3.93 -22.10 2.39
C PHE A 332 -4.54 -21.37 3.59
N ALA A 333 -3.75 -21.16 4.64
CA ALA A 333 -4.17 -20.49 5.87
C ALA A 333 -3.48 -19.13 6.04
N LEU A 334 -4.27 -18.10 6.34
CA LEU A 334 -3.83 -16.75 6.69
C LEU A 334 -4.34 -16.42 8.11
N SER A 335 -3.46 -15.99 9.01
CA SER A 335 -3.81 -15.61 10.39
C SER A 335 -3.03 -14.40 10.86
N GLY A 336 -3.24 -13.97 12.12
CA GLY A 336 -2.61 -12.75 12.64
C GLY A 336 -2.99 -11.53 11.81
N ASP A 337 -1.98 -10.80 11.35
CA ASP A 337 -2.09 -9.66 10.42
C ASP A 337 -1.47 -9.96 9.05
N ALA A 338 -1.33 -11.25 8.71
CA ALA A 338 -0.79 -11.68 7.41
C ALA A 338 -1.56 -11.08 6.23
N VAL A 339 -0.81 -10.66 5.21
CA VAL A 339 -1.36 -10.16 3.94
C VAL A 339 -0.85 -11.01 2.79
N PHE A 340 -1.78 -11.53 1.99
CA PHE A 340 -1.49 -12.17 0.71
C PHE A 340 -1.89 -11.26 -0.45
N GLN A 341 -0.99 -11.09 -1.42
CA GLN A 341 -1.21 -10.32 -2.65
C GLN A 341 -0.82 -11.15 -3.88
N GLY A 342 -1.80 -11.62 -4.64
CA GLY A 342 -1.54 -12.40 -5.86
C GLY A 342 -2.67 -13.37 -6.21
N LYS A 343 -2.34 -14.39 -7.00
CA LYS A 343 -3.27 -15.47 -7.35
C LYS A 343 -2.95 -16.72 -6.56
N ALA A 344 -3.95 -17.38 -5.99
CA ALA A 344 -3.85 -18.74 -5.50
C ALA A 344 -4.54 -19.67 -6.51
N LEU A 345 -3.76 -20.58 -7.13
CA LEU A 345 -4.24 -21.52 -8.15
C LEU A 345 -4.21 -22.94 -7.58
N PHE A 346 -5.39 -23.51 -7.44
CA PHE A 346 -5.63 -24.86 -6.95
C PHE A 346 -5.90 -25.84 -8.10
N GLY A 347 -5.74 -27.13 -7.82
CA GLY A 347 -6.13 -28.23 -8.71
C GLY A 347 -7.61 -28.59 -8.56
N GLY A 348 -7.99 -29.78 -9.04
CA GLY A 348 -9.36 -30.29 -8.90
C GLY A 348 -9.63 -31.01 -7.57
N GLY A 349 -8.85 -30.73 -6.52
CA GLY A 349 -8.90 -31.43 -5.23
C GLY A 349 -10.08 -31.02 -4.36
N ALA A 350 -10.01 -31.30 -3.07
CA ALA A 350 -10.84 -30.65 -2.06
C ALA A 350 -9.97 -29.62 -1.33
N ASP A 351 -9.87 -28.43 -1.92
CA ASP A 351 -8.95 -27.39 -1.49
C ASP A 351 -9.60 -26.46 -0.45
N SER A 352 -8.77 -25.80 0.36
CA SER A 352 -9.24 -24.94 1.44
C SER A 352 -8.46 -23.64 1.54
N ILE A 353 -9.20 -22.55 1.72
CA ILE A 353 -8.65 -21.26 2.15
C ILE A 353 -9.28 -20.91 3.50
N THR A 354 -8.45 -20.59 4.50
CA THR A 354 -8.90 -20.12 5.83
C THR A 354 -8.25 -18.82 6.21
N LEU A 355 -9.06 -17.82 6.58
CA LEU A 355 -8.59 -16.52 7.07
C LEU A 355 -9.05 -16.31 8.52
N GLY A 356 -8.11 -15.94 9.40
CA GLY A 356 -8.35 -15.62 10.80
C GLY A 356 -7.88 -14.22 11.18
N ASN A 357 -8.18 -13.81 12.42
CA ASN A 357 -7.73 -12.54 13.01
C ASN A 357 -8.02 -11.32 12.10
N THR A 358 -6.99 -10.57 11.71
CA THR A 358 -7.04 -9.40 10.83
C THR A 358 -6.40 -9.69 9.47
N ALA A 359 -6.21 -10.96 9.13
CA ALA A 359 -5.51 -11.35 7.91
C ALA A 359 -6.29 -10.95 6.65
N VAL A 360 -5.54 -10.66 5.58
CA VAL A 360 -6.09 -10.15 4.32
C VAL A 360 -5.64 -11.03 3.15
N PHE A 361 -6.61 -11.49 2.35
CA PHE A 361 -6.37 -12.04 1.02
C PHE A 361 -6.77 -10.97 -0.01
N ASP A 362 -5.82 -10.49 -0.82
CA ASP A 362 -6.05 -9.50 -1.88
C ASP A 362 -5.61 -10.06 -3.24
N GLY A 363 -6.57 -10.50 -4.07
CA GLY A 363 -6.27 -11.00 -5.40
C GLY A 363 -7.26 -12.01 -5.99
N VAL A 364 -6.79 -13.13 -6.53
CA VAL A 364 -7.65 -14.14 -7.18
C VAL A 364 -7.48 -15.49 -6.50
N ALA A 365 -8.58 -16.13 -6.13
CA ALA A 365 -8.61 -17.54 -5.75
C ALA A 365 -9.25 -18.34 -6.88
N ASP A 366 -8.45 -19.17 -7.55
CA ASP A 366 -8.90 -20.13 -8.55
C ASP A 366 -8.93 -21.51 -7.91
N PHE A 367 -10.13 -22.00 -7.63
CA PHE A 367 -10.39 -23.24 -6.89
C PHE A 367 -10.36 -24.50 -7.76
N GLY A 368 -10.09 -24.38 -9.07
CA GLY A 368 -9.95 -25.54 -9.97
C GLY A 368 -11.19 -26.42 -10.18
N GLY A 369 -12.33 -26.12 -9.53
CA GLY A 369 -13.62 -26.81 -9.69
C GLY A 369 -13.88 -27.93 -8.68
N GLY A 370 -12.99 -28.10 -7.70
CA GLY A 370 -13.01 -29.10 -6.65
C GLY A 370 -14.16 -28.97 -5.65
N ALA A 371 -14.17 -29.83 -4.62
CA ALA A 371 -15.12 -29.73 -3.51
C ALA A 371 -14.55 -28.82 -2.41
N ASP A 372 -14.44 -27.53 -2.74
CA ASP A 372 -13.56 -26.61 -2.01
C ASP A 372 -14.24 -25.85 -0.89
N THR A 373 -13.43 -25.25 -0.02
CA THR A 373 -13.90 -24.44 1.11
C THR A 373 -13.20 -23.10 1.21
N LEU A 374 -13.96 -22.06 1.56
CA LEU A 374 -13.45 -20.74 1.95
C LEU A 374 -14.05 -20.38 3.31
N THR A 375 -13.20 -20.24 4.33
CA THR A 375 -13.62 -19.89 5.69
C THR A 375 -13.01 -18.57 6.14
N LEU A 376 -13.86 -17.63 6.57
CA LEU A 376 -13.45 -16.36 7.15
C LEU A 376 -13.87 -16.30 8.62
N GLY A 377 -12.92 -15.91 9.48
CA GLY A 377 -13.12 -15.71 10.91
C GLY A 377 -12.72 -14.32 11.39
N ALA A 378 -13.09 -14.01 12.64
CA ALA A 378 -12.75 -12.75 13.32
C ALA A 378 -13.06 -11.50 12.48
N THR A 379 -12.05 -10.71 12.11
CA THR A 379 -12.15 -9.48 11.31
C THR A 379 -11.31 -9.57 10.04
N SER A 380 -11.08 -10.79 9.55
CA SER A 380 -10.32 -11.03 8.32
C SER A 380 -11.04 -10.50 7.09
N LEU A 381 -10.29 -10.27 6.00
CA LEU A 381 -10.83 -9.75 4.75
C LEU A 381 -10.39 -10.61 3.57
N PHE A 382 -11.36 -11.17 2.85
CA PHE A 382 -11.13 -11.61 1.47
C PHE A 382 -11.58 -10.49 0.54
N LYS A 383 -10.65 -9.99 -0.27
CA LYS A 383 -10.89 -8.99 -1.31
C LYS A 383 -10.38 -9.53 -2.64
N GLY A 384 -11.25 -9.70 -3.63
CA GLY A 384 -10.78 -10.29 -4.89
C GLY A 384 -11.79 -11.05 -5.72
N SER A 385 -11.32 -11.87 -6.65
CA SER A 385 -12.18 -12.71 -7.49
C SER A 385 -12.13 -14.17 -7.08
N LEU A 386 -13.27 -14.85 -7.22
CA LEU A 386 -13.41 -16.30 -7.09
C LEU A 386 -13.56 -16.89 -8.50
N VAL A 387 -12.69 -17.82 -8.87
CA VAL A 387 -12.68 -18.48 -10.17
C VAL A 387 -12.81 -19.99 -9.98
N ASN A 388 -13.47 -20.66 -10.92
CA ASN A 388 -13.77 -22.10 -10.88
C ASN A 388 -14.40 -22.55 -9.55
N SER A 389 -15.21 -21.68 -8.94
CA SER A 389 -15.73 -21.84 -7.58
C SER A 389 -17.14 -22.42 -7.50
N GLY A 390 -17.67 -23.02 -8.57
CA GLY A 390 -19.08 -23.46 -8.64
C GLY A 390 -19.50 -24.44 -7.55
N ASN A 391 -18.55 -25.20 -7.00
CA ASN A 391 -18.76 -26.15 -5.90
C ASN A 391 -18.26 -25.63 -4.53
N LEU A 392 -17.74 -24.40 -4.48
CA LEU A 392 -17.15 -23.79 -3.28
C LEU A 392 -18.18 -23.64 -2.16
N ALA A 393 -17.86 -24.14 -0.98
CA ALA A 393 -18.57 -23.87 0.25
C ALA A 393 -17.95 -22.68 0.99
N VAL A 394 -18.68 -21.57 1.08
CA VAL A 394 -18.21 -20.34 1.74
C VAL A 394 -18.83 -20.22 3.13
N THR A 395 -17.99 -20.06 4.16
CA THR A 395 -18.42 -19.86 5.56
C THR A 395 -17.80 -18.59 6.15
N LEU A 396 -18.65 -17.65 6.58
CA LEU A 396 -18.25 -16.41 7.25
C LEU A 396 -18.57 -16.52 8.74
N ASN A 397 -17.70 -17.15 9.52
CA ASN A 397 -17.78 -17.17 10.98
C ASN A 397 -17.54 -15.77 11.58
N GLY A 398 -16.83 -14.93 10.83
CA GLY A 398 -16.66 -13.49 10.99
C GLY A 398 -16.11 -12.95 9.67
N GLY A 399 -15.37 -11.85 9.73
CA GLY A 399 -14.68 -11.28 8.58
C GLY A 399 -15.60 -10.78 7.47
N ALA A 400 -14.99 -10.28 6.41
CA ALA A 400 -15.67 -9.70 5.26
C ALA A 400 -15.29 -10.40 3.96
N LEU A 401 -16.32 -10.77 3.19
CA LEU A 401 -16.18 -11.22 1.80
C LEU A 401 -16.51 -10.07 0.85
N ASP A 402 -15.48 -9.56 0.16
CA ASP A 402 -15.55 -8.47 -0.80
C ASP A 402 -15.09 -8.96 -2.19
N VAL A 403 -16.02 -9.55 -2.94
CA VAL A 403 -15.70 -10.00 -4.30
C VAL A 403 -15.62 -8.81 -5.25
N SER A 404 -14.71 -8.84 -6.22
CA SER A 404 -14.51 -7.76 -7.20
C SER A 404 -15.30 -7.96 -8.50
N ALA A 405 -15.98 -9.09 -8.66
CA ALA A 405 -16.80 -9.44 -9.81
C ALA A 405 -17.88 -10.46 -9.38
N PRO A 406 -18.91 -10.72 -10.20
CA PRO A 406 -19.89 -11.76 -9.92
C PRO A 406 -19.26 -13.13 -9.69
N ALA A 407 -19.72 -13.85 -8.67
CA ALA A 407 -19.22 -15.16 -8.28
C ALA A 407 -20.33 -16.20 -8.26
N SER A 408 -20.06 -17.38 -8.79
CA SER A 408 -20.93 -18.56 -8.65
C SER A 408 -20.32 -19.53 -7.64
N ILE A 409 -21.06 -19.89 -6.60
CA ILE A 409 -20.58 -20.73 -5.48
C ILE A 409 -21.59 -21.85 -5.14
N GLY A 410 -21.11 -22.90 -4.48
CA GLY A 410 -21.93 -24.04 -4.08
C GLY A 410 -22.86 -23.73 -2.91
N SER A 411 -22.33 -23.13 -1.84
CA SER A 411 -23.11 -22.72 -0.67
C SER A 411 -22.52 -21.48 0.02
N LEU A 412 -23.38 -20.76 0.76
CA LEU A 412 -22.99 -19.60 1.55
C LEU A 412 -23.60 -19.66 2.94
N ASN A 413 -22.75 -19.63 3.97
CA ASN A 413 -23.18 -19.52 5.36
C ASN A 413 -22.59 -18.25 6.01
N VAL A 414 -23.44 -17.28 6.34
CA VAL A 414 -23.04 -16.04 6.99
C VAL A 414 -23.42 -16.08 8.46
N GLY A 415 -22.40 -16.14 9.32
CA GLY A 415 -22.54 -16.14 10.78
C GLY A 415 -22.94 -14.78 11.35
N ALA A 416 -23.13 -14.73 12.67
CA ALA A 416 -23.65 -13.55 13.38
C ALA A 416 -22.77 -12.31 13.26
N THR A 417 -21.48 -12.48 12.99
CA THR A 417 -20.50 -11.40 12.78
C THR A 417 -19.91 -11.41 11.37
N GLY A 418 -20.45 -12.24 10.47
CA GLY A 418 -20.02 -12.31 9.08
C GLY A 418 -20.53 -11.12 8.27
N ILE A 419 -19.67 -10.60 7.39
CA ILE A 419 -19.94 -9.46 6.54
C ILE A 419 -19.91 -9.89 5.08
N LEU A 420 -21.01 -9.65 4.37
CA LEU A 420 -21.03 -9.69 2.91
C LEU A 420 -20.91 -8.26 2.40
N VAL A 421 -19.93 -7.99 1.54
CA VAL A 421 -19.84 -6.70 0.83
C VAL A 421 -20.53 -6.85 -0.53
N ALA A 422 -21.34 -5.85 -0.85
CA ALA A 422 -22.05 -5.74 -2.10
C ALA A 422 -21.64 -4.44 -2.83
N THR A 423 -20.90 -4.58 -3.92
CA THR A 423 -20.65 -3.49 -4.86
C THR A 423 -21.80 -3.40 -5.84
N LEU A 424 -22.48 -2.26 -5.84
CA LEU A 424 -23.71 -1.99 -6.55
C LEU A 424 -23.37 -1.29 -7.87
N ASP A 425 -23.51 -2.03 -8.96
CA ASP A 425 -23.33 -1.54 -10.32
C ASP A 425 -24.40 -2.16 -11.23
N LYS A 426 -24.93 -1.39 -12.19
CA LYS A 426 -25.91 -1.88 -13.18
C LYS A 426 -25.25 -2.37 -14.46
N THR A 427 -23.99 -2.04 -14.67
CA THR A 427 -23.16 -2.54 -15.75
C THR A 427 -22.85 -4.00 -15.48
N ALA A 428 -23.17 -4.87 -16.45
CA ALA A 428 -22.98 -6.31 -16.30
C ALA A 428 -21.49 -6.63 -16.08
N GLY A 429 -21.17 -7.28 -14.96
CA GLY A 429 -19.80 -7.68 -14.61
C GLY A 429 -19.05 -6.74 -13.67
N GLU A 430 -19.48 -5.48 -13.53
CA GLU A 430 -18.78 -4.46 -12.74
C GLU A 430 -19.22 -4.40 -11.26
N GLY A 431 -20.38 -5.03 -10.95
CA GLY A 431 -20.89 -5.16 -9.58
C GLY A 431 -20.59 -6.52 -8.97
N THR A 432 -20.97 -6.69 -7.70
CA THR A 432 -20.99 -8.01 -7.06
C THR A 432 -22.35 -8.66 -7.21
N ALA A 433 -22.39 -9.88 -7.72
CA ALA A 433 -23.55 -10.75 -7.64
C ALA A 433 -23.11 -12.14 -7.18
N TYR A 434 -23.81 -12.68 -6.18
CA TYR A 434 -23.57 -14.03 -5.65
C TYR A 434 -24.64 -14.98 -6.19
N ASN A 435 -24.23 -15.91 -7.05
CA ASN A 435 -25.08 -16.99 -7.52
C ASN A 435 -24.77 -18.26 -6.71
N VAL A 436 -25.63 -18.59 -5.75
CA VAL A 436 -25.45 -19.72 -4.83
C VAL A 436 -26.28 -20.90 -5.32
N ALA A 437 -25.64 -21.96 -5.80
CA ALA A 437 -26.35 -23.12 -6.34
C ALA A 437 -27.22 -23.80 -5.27
N GLY A 438 -26.70 -23.93 -4.06
CA GLY A 438 -27.37 -24.52 -2.90
C GLY A 438 -27.99 -23.49 -1.96
N THR A 439 -27.76 -23.68 -0.67
CA THR A 439 -28.31 -22.83 0.39
C THR A 439 -27.44 -21.61 0.64
N ALA A 440 -28.09 -20.44 0.72
CA ALA A 440 -27.56 -19.25 1.36
C ALA A 440 -28.27 -19.06 2.72
N SER A 441 -27.52 -19.06 3.83
CA SER A 441 -28.05 -18.90 5.19
C SER A 441 -27.43 -17.70 5.91
N PHE A 442 -28.27 -16.94 6.60
CA PHE A 442 -27.88 -15.74 7.34
C PHE A 442 -28.30 -15.85 8.81
N ALA A 443 -27.32 -15.89 9.72
CA ALA A 443 -27.57 -15.90 11.15
C ALA A 443 -28.01 -14.51 11.66
N SER A 444 -28.66 -14.48 12.83
CA SER A 444 -28.99 -13.23 13.54
C SER A 444 -27.72 -12.40 13.78
N GLY A 445 -27.70 -11.17 13.29
CA GLY A 445 -26.55 -10.26 13.40
C GLY A 445 -25.68 -10.16 12.15
N SER A 446 -25.84 -11.08 11.18
CA SER A 446 -25.16 -11.01 9.88
C SER A 446 -25.31 -9.65 9.20
N GLN A 447 -24.27 -9.22 8.50
CA GLN A 447 -24.18 -7.85 7.99
C GLN A 447 -24.04 -7.82 6.47
N LEU A 448 -24.69 -6.84 5.84
CA LEU A 448 -24.57 -6.55 4.41
C LEU A 448 -24.07 -5.12 4.24
N TYR A 449 -22.83 -4.97 3.78
CA TYR A 449 -22.23 -3.68 3.49
C TYR A 449 -22.48 -3.30 2.03
N LEU A 450 -22.92 -2.07 1.80
CA LEU A 450 -23.25 -1.57 0.46
C LEU A 450 -22.22 -0.56 -0.01
N ARG A 451 -21.64 -0.77 -1.19
CA ARG A 451 -20.72 0.14 -1.87
C ARG A 451 -21.28 0.47 -3.24
N LEU A 452 -21.24 1.74 -3.67
CA LEU A 452 -21.63 2.15 -5.03
C LEU A 452 -20.38 2.37 -5.89
N SER A 453 -20.44 1.95 -7.14
CA SER A 453 -19.38 2.17 -8.13
C SER A 453 -19.49 3.52 -8.84
N ASP A 454 -20.71 4.01 -9.04
CA ASP A 454 -21.00 5.27 -9.73
C ASP A 454 -22.18 6.02 -9.08
N THR A 455 -22.35 7.30 -9.43
CA THR A 455 -23.52 8.10 -9.03
C THR A 455 -24.58 8.18 -10.13
N THR A 456 -24.22 8.00 -11.40
CA THR A 456 -25.08 8.21 -12.57
C THR A 456 -26.23 7.20 -12.67
N ASN A 457 -26.00 5.96 -12.24
CA ASN A 457 -26.97 4.88 -12.26
C ASN A 457 -27.29 4.33 -10.87
N ALA A 458 -26.85 5.02 -9.81
CA ALA A 458 -26.96 4.60 -8.41
C ALA A 458 -28.38 4.31 -7.90
N GLU A 459 -29.41 5.00 -8.38
CA GLU A 459 -30.78 4.85 -7.87
C GLU A 459 -31.49 3.64 -8.49
N GLY A 460 -32.20 2.86 -7.67
CA GLY A 460 -33.02 1.74 -8.11
C GLY A 460 -32.66 0.43 -7.43
N ARG A 461 -33.13 -0.68 -8.01
CA ARG A 461 -33.02 -2.01 -7.43
C ARG A 461 -31.81 -2.78 -7.95
N TYR A 462 -31.04 -3.38 -7.03
CA TYR A 462 -29.89 -4.23 -7.32
C TYR A 462 -30.13 -5.62 -6.75
N THR A 463 -30.02 -6.66 -7.58
CA THR A 463 -30.04 -8.05 -7.08
C THR A 463 -28.63 -8.45 -6.71
N ILE A 464 -28.40 -8.69 -5.41
CA ILE A 464 -27.08 -8.98 -4.86
C ILE A 464 -26.83 -10.48 -4.82
N LEU A 465 -27.89 -11.25 -4.56
CA LEU A 465 -27.77 -12.70 -4.37
C LEU A 465 -28.99 -13.42 -4.94
N GLN A 466 -28.72 -14.52 -5.62
CA GLN A 466 -29.69 -15.56 -5.98
C GLN A 466 -29.21 -16.86 -5.35
N ALA A 467 -30.11 -17.59 -4.68
CA ALA A 467 -29.81 -18.92 -4.14
C ALA A 467 -30.76 -20.00 -4.64
N GLY A 468 -30.36 -21.26 -4.55
CA GLY A 468 -31.27 -22.41 -4.63
C GLY A 468 -32.24 -22.44 -3.45
N THR A 469 -31.76 -22.11 -2.24
CA THR A 469 -32.58 -21.89 -1.04
C THR A 469 -32.03 -20.73 -0.24
N LEU A 470 -32.88 -19.77 0.16
CA LEU A 470 -32.49 -18.65 1.01
C LEU A 470 -33.14 -18.77 2.39
N THR A 471 -32.33 -18.67 3.45
CA THR A 471 -32.80 -18.69 4.83
C THR A 471 -32.21 -17.53 5.64
N GLY A 472 -33.00 -17.01 6.59
CA GLY A 472 -32.53 -15.96 7.49
C GLY A 472 -32.36 -14.57 6.85
N ALA A 473 -32.95 -14.28 5.69
CA ALA A 473 -32.86 -12.96 5.06
C ALA A 473 -33.29 -11.80 5.98
N SER A 474 -34.28 -12.03 6.86
CA SER A 474 -34.74 -11.07 7.87
C SER A 474 -33.73 -10.79 8.99
N ASN A 475 -32.68 -11.61 9.11
CA ASN A 475 -31.63 -11.46 10.12
C ASN A 475 -30.53 -10.49 9.69
N ILE A 476 -30.52 -10.07 8.42
CA ILE A 476 -29.49 -9.23 7.82
C ILE A 476 -29.63 -7.79 8.33
N THR A 477 -28.55 -7.25 8.86
CA THR A 477 -28.42 -5.82 9.15
C THR A 477 -27.68 -5.15 8.00
N THR A 478 -28.38 -4.32 7.21
CA THR A 478 -27.74 -3.52 6.17
C THR A 478 -26.91 -2.39 6.79
N LYS A 479 -25.67 -2.22 6.32
CA LYS A 479 -24.74 -1.19 6.73
C LYS A 479 -24.44 -0.28 5.55
N SER A 480 -24.64 1.02 5.76
CA SER A 480 -24.39 2.07 4.76
C SER A 480 -23.03 2.73 4.93
N ASP A 481 -22.12 2.13 5.69
CA ASP A 481 -20.82 2.74 6.03
C ASP A 481 -19.94 2.98 4.79
N LEU A 482 -20.12 2.17 3.75
CA LEU A 482 -19.43 2.29 2.45
C LEU A 482 -20.29 2.96 1.37
N LEU A 483 -21.53 3.34 1.72
CA LEU A 483 -22.44 4.00 0.78
C LEU A 483 -22.17 5.51 0.85
N PRO A 484 -22.00 6.20 -0.30
CA PRO A 484 -21.90 7.64 -0.30
C PRO A 484 -23.09 8.26 0.45
N TYR A 485 -22.83 9.25 1.32
CA TYR A 485 -23.81 9.88 2.20
C TYR A 485 -25.02 10.42 1.42
N MET A 486 -24.83 10.76 0.14
CA MET A 486 -25.88 11.19 -0.77
C MET A 486 -26.98 10.13 -0.97
N PHE A 487 -26.70 8.86 -0.74
CA PHE A 487 -27.62 7.74 -0.94
C PHE A 487 -27.98 7.05 0.39
N LYS A 488 -29.08 6.30 0.34
CA LYS A 488 -29.45 5.30 1.34
C LYS A 488 -29.89 4.04 0.63
N GLY A 489 -29.51 2.90 1.18
CA GLY A 489 -29.86 1.58 0.65
C GLY A 489 -30.63 0.78 1.69
N THR A 490 -31.70 0.11 1.25
CA THR A 490 -32.51 -0.75 2.11
C THR A 490 -32.74 -2.10 1.44
N LEU A 491 -32.76 -3.18 2.22
CA LEU A 491 -33.11 -4.50 1.70
C LEU A 491 -34.56 -4.50 1.20
N ALA A 492 -34.78 -4.96 -0.03
CA ALA A 492 -36.09 -5.04 -0.65
C ALA A 492 -36.90 -6.20 -0.05
N ALA A 493 -38.09 -5.90 0.47
CA ALA A 493 -38.98 -6.91 1.06
C ALA A 493 -39.63 -7.84 0.01
N ASP A 494 -39.63 -7.44 -1.26
CA ASP A 494 -40.31 -8.06 -2.39
C ASP A 494 -39.33 -8.55 -3.48
N ALA A 495 -38.10 -8.94 -3.10
CA ALA A 495 -37.04 -9.34 -4.03
C ALA A 495 -37.34 -10.58 -4.90
N GLY A 496 -38.40 -11.33 -4.58
CA GLY A 496 -38.75 -12.61 -5.19
C GLY A 496 -38.17 -13.80 -4.42
N ALA A 497 -38.65 -15.01 -4.74
CA ALA A 497 -38.23 -16.22 -4.03
C ALA A 497 -36.71 -16.46 -4.16
N ASN A 498 -36.05 -16.74 -3.05
CA ASN A 498 -34.62 -17.02 -2.95
C ASN A 498 -33.68 -15.93 -3.49
N LYS A 499 -34.11 -14.66 -3.46
CA LYS A 499 -33.30 -13.50 -3.86
C LYS A 499 -33.07 -12.54 -2.70
N LEU A 500 -31.90 -11.91 -2.69
CA LEU A 500 -31.67 -10.68 -1.94
C LEU A 500 -31.48 -9.54 -2.93
N ALA A 501 -32.27 -8.48 -2.74
CA ALA A 501 -32.13 -7.25 -3.50
C ALA A 501 -32.08 -6.05 -2.56
N VAL A 502 -31.44 -4.98 -3.01
CA VAL A 502 -31.31 -3.72 -2.30
C VAL A 502 -31.89 -2.62 -3.18
N ASP A 503 -32.77 -1.82 -2.59
CA ASP A 503 -33.26 -0.59 -3.20
C ASP A 503 -32.40 0.57 -2.71
N VAL A 504 -31.75 1.24 -3.66
CA VAL A 504 -30.97 2.44 -3.42
C VAL A 504 -31.78 3.64 -3.86
N VAL A 505 -31.88 4.63 -2.98
CA VAL A 505 -32.51 5.91 -3.29
C VAL A 505 -31.61 7.04 -2.85
N ARG A 506 -31.70 8.15 -3.55
CA ARG A 506 -31.03 9.38 -3.14
C ARG A 506 -31.71 9.97 -1.90
N ARG A 507 -30.92 10.47 -0.96
CA ARG A 507 -31.45 11.18 0.21
C ARG A 507 -32.08 12.49 -0.21
N THR A 508 -33.17 12.85 0.45
CA THR A 508 -33.79 14.17 0.28
C THR A 508 -32.91 15.25 0.87
N ALA A 509 -33.11 16.50 0.45
CA ALA A 509 -32.37 17.65 0.99
C ALA A 509 -32.52 17.79 2.53
N THR A 510 -33.71 17.45 3.06
CA THR A 510 -33.97 17.39 4.50
C THR A 510 -33.13 16.33 5.21
N GLU A 511 -33.05 15.12 4.65
CA GLU A 511 -32.23 14.04 5.22
C GLU A 511 -30.73 14.33 5.15
N LEU A 512 -30.30 15.11 4.17
CA LEU A 512 -28.92 15.57 4.02
C LEU A 512 -28.58 16.73 4.99
N GLY A 513 -29.59 17.34 5.60
CA GLY A 513 -29.44 18.53 6.45
C GLY A 513 -29.02 19.76 5.65
N LEU A 514 -29.46 19.87 4.39
CA LEU A 514 -29.17 21.03 3.55
C LEU A 514 -30.04 22.21 3.95
N ASN A 515 -29.46 23.41 3.96
CA ASN A 515 -30.24 24.64 4.12
C ASN A 515 -31.03 24.98 2.84
N ARG A 516 -31.82 26.06 2.86
CA ARG A 516 -32.69 26.46 1.73
C ARG A 516 -31.91 26.66 0.42
N SER A 517 -30.78 27.36 0.44
CA SER A 517 -29.98 27.61 -0.76
C SER A 517 -29.33 26.33 -1.31
N GLN A 518 -28.75 25.50 -0.45
CA GLN A 518 -28.18 24.20 -0.81
C GLN A 518 -29.24 23.25 -1.38
N SER A 519 -30.43 23.21 -0.75
CA SER A 519 -31.57 22.41 -1.21
C SER A 519 -32.01 22.78 -2.62
N THR A 520 -32.03 24.08 -2.93
CA THR A 520 -32.39 24.59 -4.27
C THR A 520 -31.38 24.16 -5.34
N ALA A 521 -30.09 24.12 -4.98
CA ALA A 521 -29.02 23.74 -5.91
C ALA A 521 -28.81 22.22 -6.05
N TYR A 522 -29.34 21.42 -5.11
CA TYR A 522 -28.97 20.01 -4.96
C TYR A 522 -29.18 19.17 -6.24
N ASN A 523 -30.32 19.32 -6.93
CA ASN A 523 -30.59 18.59 -8.17
C ASN A 523 -29.63 18.97 -9.30
N ALA A 524 -29.26 20.25 -9.40
CA ALA A 524 -28.32 20.72 -10.40
C ALA A 524 -26.89 20.23 -10.12
N ILE A 525 -26.48 20.19 -8.84
CA ILE A 525 -25.20 19.63 -8.42
C ILE A 525 -25.13 18.15 -8.79
N TYR A 526 -26.17 17.38 -8.48
CA TYR A 526 -26.21 15.95 -8.82
C TYR A 526 -26.11 15.72 -10.33
N ALA A 527 -26.86 16.46 -11.14
CA ALA A 527 -26.77 16.35 -12.60
C ALA A 527 -25.36 16.72 -13.15
N ALA A 528 -24.65 17.63 -12.47
CA ALA A 528 -23.30 18.01 -12.84
C ALA A 528 -22.23 16.97 -12.45
N LEU A 529 -22.46 16.12 -11.44
CA LEU A 529 -21.50 15.08 -11.05
C LEU A 529 -21.21 14.12 -12.21
N ALA A 530 -22.24 13.72 -12.95
CA ALA A 530 -22.13 12.85 -14.12
C ALA A 530 -21.37 13.47 -15.32
N GLN A 531 -20.87 14.70 -15.21
CA GLN A 531 -20.11 15.40 -16.25
C GLN A 531 -18.60 15.51 -15.93
N ASP A 532 -18.16 15.14 -14.72
CA ASP A 532 -16.75 15.19 -14.29
C ASP A 532 -16.45 14.03 -13.32
N ASP A 533 -15.90 12.93 -13.85
CA ASP A 533 -15.60 11.70 -13.12
C ASP A 533 -14.70 11.93 -11.88
N GLU A 534 -13.81 12.93 -11.92
CA GLU A 534 -12.94 13.24 -10.77
C GLU A 534 -13.73 13.87 -9.63
N VAL A 535 -14.66 14.78 -9.94
CA VAL A 535 -15.57 15.38 -8.96
C VAL A 535 -16.58 14.36 -8.47
N GLU A 536 -17.12 13.50 -9.35
CA GLU A 536 -17.97 12.38 -8.98
C GLU A 536 -17.27 11.46 -7.96
N SER A 537 -16.02 11.09 -8.25
CA SER A 537 -15.21 10.23 -7.37
C SER A 537 -15.02 10.83 -5.97
N VAL A 538 -14.89 12.16 -5.87
CA VAL A 538 -14.87 12.83 -4.57
C VAL A 538 -16.18 12.56 -3.82
N PHE A 539 -17.34 12.81 -4.45
CA PHE A 539 -18.65 12.60 -3.82
C PHE A 539 -18.94 11.14 -3.48
N LEU A 540 -18.47 10.18 -4.29
CA LEU A 540 -18.56 8.74 -3.99
C LEU A 540 -17.79 8.37 -2.72
N GLY A 541 -16.69 9.06 -2.43
CA GLY A 541 -15.89 8.86 -1.21
C GLY A 541 -16.49 9.50 0.05
N LEU A 542 -17.50 10.37 -0.06
CA LEU A 542 -18.06 11.09 1.09
C LEU A 542 -19.15 10.26 1.77
N THR A 543 -18.81 9.53 2.83
CA THR A 543 -19.77 8.75 3.64
C THR A 543 -20.23 9.51 4.89
N ASN A 544 -19.62 10.66 5.18
CA ASN A 544 -19.91 11.49 6.34
C ASN A 544 -20.75 12.74 5.99
N ALA A 545 -21.72 13.05 6.85
CA ALA A 545 -22.65 14.16 6.66
C ALA A 545 -21.99 15.55 6.59
N ASP A 546 -21.03 15.82 7.48
CA ASP A 546 -20.33 17.12 7.53
C ASP A 546 -19.43 17.29 6.32
N GLN A 547 -18.66 16.26 5.97
CA GLN A 547 -17.82 16.30 4.78
C GLN A 547 -18.65 16.50 3.50
N PHE A 548 -19.78 15.80 3.39
CA PHE A 548 -20.72 15.99 2.29
C PHE A 548 -21.25 17.43 2.19
N ARG A 549 -21.74 17.99 3.31
CA ARG A 549 -22.24 19.38 3.33
C ARG A 549 -21.15 20.38 3.00
N ASN A 550 -19.93 20.16 3.50
CA ASN A 550 -18.76 20.98 3.15
C ASN A 550 -18.49 20.95 1.65
N GLN A 551 -18.51 19.77 1.04
CA GLN A 551 -18.28 19.63 -0.40
C GLN A 551 -19.39 20.28 -1.22
N VAL A 552 -20.65 20.15 -0.80
CA VAL A 552 -21.78 20.85 -1.44
C VAL A 552 -21.58 22.36 -1.37
N ARG A 553 -21.15 22.93 -0.24
CA ARG A 553 -20.92 24.38 -0.11
C ARG A 553 -19.92 24.91 -1.14
N GLN A 554 -18.86 24.16 -1.41
CA GLN A 554 -17.86 24.51 -2.44
C GLN A 554 -18.40 24.45 -3.87
N MET A 555 -19.57 23.82 -4.10
CA MET A 555 -20.23 23.76 -5.41
C MET A 555 -21.22 24.91 -5.64
N LEU A 556 -21.59 25.68 -4.61
CA LEU A 556 -22.56 26.78 -4.71
C LEU A 556 -21.93 28.15 -4.98
N PRO A 557 -22.52 29.01 -5.83
CA PRO A 557 -22.05 30.39 -6.00
C PRO A 557 -22.25 31.19 -4.71
N ASP A 558 -21.81 32.45 -4.66
CA ASP A 558 -22.15 33.30 -3.51
C ASP A 558 -23.67 33.41 -3.36
N HIS A 559 -24.11 33.15 -2.14
CA HIS A 559 -25.50 33.17 -1.72
C HIS A 559 -25.62 33.59 -0.26
N ALA A 560 -24.54 34.13 0.33
CA ALA A 560 -24.50 34.56 1.72
C ALA A 560 -25.12 35.96 1.90
N GLY A 561 -25.17 36.77 0.85
CA GLY A 561 -25.67 38.15 0.90
C GLY A 561 -24.63 39.17 1.38
N GLY A 562 -23.35 38.78 1.48
CA GLY A 562 -22.24 39.65 1.87
C GLY A 562 -22.11 40.86 0.93
N ALA A 563 -22.32 40.67 -0.37
CA ALA A 563 -22.31 41.75 -1.37
C ALA A 563 -23.30 42.90 -1.07
N PHE A 564 -24.48 42.57 -0.56
CA PHE A 564 -25.50 43.58 -0.22
C PHE A 564 -25.19 44.25 1.12
N SER A 565 -24.78 43.46 2.11
CA SER A 565 -24.40 43.98 3.43
C SER A 565 -23.19 44.91 3.34
N SER A 566 -22.23 44.60 2.46
CA SER A 566 -20.98 45.36 2.30
C SER A 566 -21.24 46.76 1.77
N ILE A 567 -21.99 46.86 0.67
CA ILE A 567 -22.36 48.13 0.06
C ILE A 567 -23.26 48.94 0.99
N SER A 568 -24.24 48.29 1.63
CA SER A 568 -25.18 48.97 2.53
C SER A 568 -24.48 49.59 3.74
N LEU A 569 -23.55 48.86 4.38
CA LEU A 569 -22.81 49.37 5.53
C LEU A 569 -21.90 50.55 5.16
N GLY A 570 -21.16 50.44 4.05
CA GLY A 570 -20.29 51.52 3.58
C GLY A 570 -21.07 52.79 3.23
N SER A 571 -22.17 52.66 2.46
CA SER A 571 -23.02 53.81 2.11
C SER A 571 -23.66 54.46 3.35
N ARG A 572 -24.11 53.65 4.33
CA ARG A 572 -24.67 54.16 5.59
C ARG A 572 -23.64 54.85 6.47
N ALA A 573 -22.39 54.36 6.51
CA ALA A 573 -21.32 54.98 7.31
C ALA A 573 -21.06 56.42 6.84
N PHE A 574 -20.92 56.63 5.52
CA PHE A 574 -20.73 57.98 4.98
C PHE A 574 -22.01 58.82 5.00
N GLY A 575 -23.19 58.21 4.84
CA GLY A 575 -24.47 58.89 5.05
C GLY A 575 -24.62 59.46 6.46
N GLN A 576 -24.21 58.71 7.49
CA GLN A 576 -24.21 59.20 8.88
C GLN A 576 -23.23 60.34 9.10
N GLN A 577 -22.03 60.26 8.53
CA GLN A 577 -21.03 61.32 8.68
C GLN A 577 -21.45 62.63 7.99
N ILE A 578 -22.26 62.54 6.94
CA ILE A 578 -22.87 63.72 6.31
C ILE A 578 -23.99 64.30 7.18
N ALA A 579 -24.81 63.45 7.79
CA ALA A 579 -25.88 63.88 8.68
C ALA A 579 -25.34 64.57 9.94
N ASP A 580 -24.23 64.08 10.50
CA ASP A 580 -23.58 64.58 11.70
C ASP A 580 -22.04 64.49 11.58
N PRO A 581 -21.37 65.50 10.98
CA PRO A 581 -19.94 65.47 10.72
C PRO A 581 -19.11 65.62 12.00
N TYR A 582 -18.61 64.49 12.50
CA TYR A 582 -17.59 64.43 13.55
C TYR A 582 -16.18 64.52 12.94
N GLY A 583 -15.56 65.71 12.95
CA GLY A 583 -14.18 65.91 12.49
C GLY A 583 -13.92 67.32 11.96
N PRO A 584 -12.66 67.68 11.61
CA PRO A 584 -12.36 69.02 11.13
C PRO A 584 -13.05 69.27 9.79
N VAL A 585 -13.96 70.25 9.77
CA VAL A 585 -14.48 70.85 8.55
C VAL A 585 -13.49 71.90 8.08
N TYR A 586 -13.04 71.80 6.82
CA TYR A 586 -12.10 72.75 6.25
C TYR A 586 -12.84 73.75 5.37
N SER A 587 -12.98 74.98 5.83
CA SER A 587 -13.64 76.04 5.07
C SER A 587 -12.65 76.76 4.16
N ALA A 588 -12.91 76.76 2.85
CA ALA A 588 -12.12 77.51 1.87
C ALA A 588 -13.03 78.16 0.82
N GLY A 589 -12.98 79.49 0.70
CA GLY A 589 -13.70 80.22 -0.36
C GLY A 589 -15.23 80.13 -0.30
N GLY A 590 -15.82 79.94 0.88
CA GLY A 590 -17.27 79.79 1.06
C GLY A 590 -17.80 78.37 0.84
N ILE A 591 -16.89 77.40 0.69
CA ILE A 591 -17.20 75.96 0.61
C ILE A 591 -16.59 75.29 1.83
N ASP A 592 -17.39 74.46 2.49
CA ASP A 592 -16.95 73.59 3.58
C ASP A 592 -16.59 72.22 3.01
N ILE A 593 -15.36 71.77 3.27
CA ILE A 593 -14.84 70.49 2.81
C ILE A 593 -14.82 69.52 3.98
N ILE A 594 -15.43 68.35 3.78
CA ILE A 594 -15.49 67.26 4.74
C ILE A 594 -14.74 66.07 4.15
N LEU A 595 -13.72 65.61 4.86
CA LEU A 595 -12.98 64.40 4.52
C LEU A 595 -13.25 63.33 5.57
N SER A 596 -13.48 62.12 5.08
CA SER A 596 -14.08 61.06 5.86
C SER A 596 -13.39 59.73 5.54
N ALA A 597 -13.08 58.98 6.57
CA ALA A 597 -12.64 57.60 6.45
C ALA A 597 -13.49 56.76 7.41
N ALA A 598 -13.98 55.62 6.93
CA ALA A 598 -14.75 54.71 7.73
C ALA A 598 -14.29 53.28 7.47
N ALA A 599 -14.38 52.44 8.50
CA ALA A 599 -14.22 51.01 8.40
C ALA A 599 -15.44 50.34 9.03
N TRP A 600 -15.85 49.21 8.46
CA TRP A 600 -16.98 48.44 8.94
C TRP A 600 -16.66 46.95 8.85
N ASN A 601 -17.35 46.19 9.68
CA ASN A 601 -17.35 44.74 9.59
C ASN A 601 -18.76 44.23 9.87
N ALA A 602 -19.07 43.05 9.34
CA ALA A 602 -20.27 42.32 9.72
C ALA A 602 -20.03 40.83 9.59
N LYS A 603 -20.63 40.07 10.51
CA LYS A 603 -20.60 38.62 10.49
C LYS A 603 -22.01 38.09 10.50
N LYS A 604 -22.26 37.04 9.73
CA LYS A 604 -23.51 36.31 9.73
C LYS A 604 -23.21 34.81 9.75
N ASP A 605 -23.73 34.11 10.74
CA ASP A 605 -23.64 32.65 10.80
C ASP A 605 -24.48 31.98 9.70
N GLU A 606 -24.15 30.71 9.40
CA GLU A 606 -24.92 29.89 8.46
C GLU A 606 -26.33 29.63 8.99
N ARG A 607 -27.34 29.89 8.14
CA ARG A 607 -28.76 29.62 8.40
C ARG A 607 -29.40 29.11 7.10
N ASP A 608 -30.45 29.75 6.60
CA ASP A 608 -31.06 29.47 5.29
C ASP A 608 -30.15 29.76 4.09
N THR A 609 -28.98 30.35 4.35
CA THR A 609 -27.95 30.76 3.39
C THR A 609 -26.58 30.59 4.03
N ALA A 610 -25.50 30.55 3.23
CA ALA A 610 -24.12 30.50 3.73
C ALA A 610 -23.80 31.63 4.70
N ALA A 611 -22.84 31.39 5.59
CA ALA A 611 -22.25 32.40 6.45
C ALA A 611 -21.51 33.47 5.63
N TYR A 612 -21.22 34.63 6.24
CA TYR A 612 -20.17 35.52 5.74
C TYR A 612 -19.40 36.20 6.86
N ASP A 613 -18.11 36.46 6.62
CA ASP A 613 -17.28 37.39 7.40
C ASP A 613 -16.84 38.52 6.47
N LEU A 614 -17.31 39.73 6.74
CA LEU A 614 -17.15 40.89 5.89
C LEU A 614 -16.29 41.93 6.61
N GLY A 615 -15.26 42.41 5.90
CA GLY A 615 -14.51 43.60 6.24
C GLY A 615 -14.58 44.62 5.11
N GLY A 616 -14.71 45.90 5.45
CA GLY A 616 -14.67 46.96 4.47
C GLY A 616 -14.12 48.25 5.04
N TYR A 617 -13.61 49.07 4.13
CA TYR A 617 -13.17 50.42 4.42
C TYR A 617 -13.43 51.31 3.23
N GLY A 618 -13.48 52.61 3.46
CA GLY A 618 -13.66 53.57 2.40
C GLY A 618 -13.19 54.95 2.76
N PHE A 619 -13.23 55.80 1.75
CA PHE A 619 -12.95 57.23 1.88
C PHE A 619 -14.06 58.01 1.19
N SER A 620 -14.47 59.13 1.78
CA SER A 620 -15.33 60.09 1.09
C SER A 620 -14.79 61.51 1.21
N ALA A 621 -15.04 62.29 0.18
CA ALA A 621 -14.82 63.73 0.14
C ALA A 621 -16.14 64.41 -0.19
N ALA A 622 -16.53 65.38 0.63
CA ALA A 622 -17.74 66.17 0.41
C ALA A 622 -17.41 67.66 0.41
N GLY A 623 -18.16 68.40 -0.40
CA GLY A 623 -18.16 69.86 -0.41
C GLY A 623 -19.58 70.37 -0.23
N GLU A 624 -19.79 71.30 0.70
CA GLU A 624 -21.09 71.93 0.93
C GLU A 624 -21.01 73.46 0.94
N ILE A 625 -22.14 74.08 0.63
CA ILE A 625 -22.35 75.53 0.75
C ILE A 625 -23.44 75.80 1.78
N GLN A 626 -23.21 76.78 2.64
CA GLN A 626 -24.21 77.22 3.61
C GLN A 626 -25.25 78.12 2.94
N THR A 627 -26.53 77.85 3.20
CA THR A 627 -27.66 78.68 2.78
C THR A 627 -28.51 79.08 4.00
N GLY A 628 -29.48 79.98 3.80
CA GLY A 628 -30.45 80.34 4.85
C GLY A 628 -31.38 79.18 5.25
N LEU A 629 -31.41 78.09 4.47
CA LEU A 629 -32.23 76.90 4.70
C LEU A 629 -31.40 75.69 5.14
N GLY A 630 -30.12 75.87 5.47
CA GLY A 630 -29.17 74.78 5.78
C GLY A 630 -28.05 74.65 4.74
N SER A 631 -27.22 73.63 4.89
CA SER A 631 -26.11 73.31 3.99
C SER A 631 -26.58 72.37 2.87
N ILE A 632 -26.19 72.65 1.63
CA ILE A 632 -26.41 71.76 0.47
C ILE A 632 -25.04 71.33 -0.02
N GLY A 633 -24.85 70.03 -0.23
CA GLY A 633 -23.56 69.49 -0.63
C GLY A 633 -23.62 68.31 -1.59
N LEU A 634 -22.45 68.04 -2.17
CA LEU A 634 -22.16 66.85 -2.95
C LEU A 634 -21.06 66.05 -2.25
N SER A 635 -21.12 64.72 -2.35
CA SER A 635 -20.08 63.84 -1.85
C SER A 635 -19.71 62.77 -2.88
N LEU A 636 -18.42 62.48 -3.00
CA LEU A 636 -17.89 61.32 -3.70
C LEU A 636 -17.31 60.36 -2.68
N GLY A 637 -17.72 59.09 -2.74
CA GLY A 637 -17.23 58.01 -1.90
C GLY A 637 -16.61 56.90 -2.72
N TRP A 638 -15.56 56.27 -2.18
CA TRP A 638 -15.04 55.00 -2.65
C TRP A 638 -15.07 53.99 -1.51
N LEU A 639 -15.66 52.82 -1.77
CA LEU A 639 -15.81 51.71 -0.83
C LEU A 639 -15.03 50.50 -1.36
N SER A 640 -14.21 49.91 -0.51
CA SER A 640 -13.55 48.62 -0.76
C SER A 640 -14.05 47.62 0.26
N ASN A 641 -14.51 46.46 -0.20
CA ASN A 641 -14.95 45.38 0.68
C ASN A 641 -14.35 44.06 0.24
N ASP A 642 -14.11 43.20 1.21
CA ASP A 642 -13.75 41.80 1.04
C ASP A 642 -14.60 40.97 2.00
N TYR A 643 -15.17 39.88 1.51
CA TYR A 643 -15.84 38.92 2.36
C TYR A 643 -15.61 37.49 1.90
N ASP A 644 -15.58 36.59 2.85
CA ASP A 644 -15.61 35.15 2.63
C ASP A 644 -16.92 34.55 3.13
N SER A 645 -17.21 33.30 2.76
CA SER A 645 -18.43 32.61 3.16
C SER A 645 -18.24 31.60 4.30
N GLY A 646 -17.60 32.01 5.41
CA GLY A 646 -17.40 31.18 6.61
C GLY A 646 -16.23 30.21 6.48
N GLY A 647 -15.24 30.57 5.66
CA GLY A 647 -14.06 29.80 5.26
C GLY A 647 -13.45 30.35 3.97
N SER A 648 -12.17 30.08 3.71
CA SER A 648 -11.41 30.67 2.60
C SER A 648 -11.78 30.19 1.19
N ASP A 649 -12.72 29.25 1.07
CA ASP A 649 -13.00 28.54 -0.19
C ASP A 649 -13.88 29.34 -1.17
N ASN A 650 -14.45 30.46 -0.72
CA ASN A 650 -15.23 31.37 -1.56
C ASN A 650 -15.04 32.80 -1.07
N THR A 651 -14.35 33.61 -1.87
CA THR A 651 -14.03 35.00 -1.55
C THR A 651 -14.61 35.94 -2.59
N VAL A 652 -15.03 37.12 -2.16
CA VAL A 652 -15.53 38.17 -3.03
C VAL A 652 -14.97 39.51 -2.58
N LYS A 653 -14.37 40.21 -3.54
CA LYS A 653 -13.93 41.59 -3.42
C LYS A 653 -14.90 42.48 -4.18
N SER A 654 -15.25 43.62 -3.59
CA SER A 654 -16.06 44.63 -4.26
C SER A 654 -15.43 46.00 -4.15
N ASN A 655 -15.48 46.76 -5.25
CA ASN A 655 -15.18 48.19 -5.25
C ASN A 655 -16.44 48.96 -5.63
N THR A 656 -16.75 50.02 -4.90
CA THR A 656 -17.92 50.86 -5.19
C THR A 656 -17.53 52.32 -5.23
N TYR A 657 -17.94 53.02 -6.28
CA TYR A 657 -17.88 54.48 -6.35
C TYR A 657 -19.29 55.03 -6.19
N GLU A 658 -19.49 55.95 -5.25
CA GLU A 658 -20.81 56.51 -4.92
C GLU A 658 -20.78 58.03 -5.03
N LEU A 659 -21.71 58.59 -5.80
CA LEU A 659 -21.99 60.02 -5.85
C LEU A 659 -23.28 60.30 -5.09
N ALA A 660 -23.26 61.25 -4.16
CA ALA A 660 -24.44 61.66 -3.43
C ALA A 660 -24.64 63.17 -3.43
N ALA A 661 -25.91 63.57 -3.44
CA ALA A 661 -26.34 64.92 -3.11
C ALA A 661 -27.05 64.90 -1.76
N TYR A 662 -26.81 65.91 -0.93
CA TYR A 662 -27.40 66.00 0.39
C TYR A 662 -27.77 67.43 0.78
N TRP A 663 -28.65 67.51 1.75
CA TRP A 663 -29.06 68.72 2.43
C TRP A 663 -29.14 68.46 3.93
N ARG A 664 -28.66 69.39 4.74
CA ARG A 664 -28.76 69.33 6.21
C ARG A 664 -29.01 70.71 6.80
N GLY A 665 -29.91 70.81 7.75
CA GLY A 665 -30.27 72.04 8.45
C GLY A 665 -30.25 71.85 9.96
N GLN A 666 -29.69 72.83 10.65
CA GLN A 666 -29.66 72.91 12.12
C GLN A 666 -30.24 74.25 12.55
N TRP A 667 -31.35 74.21 13.28
CA TRP A 667 -32.05 75.37 13.82
C TRP A 667 -32.26 75.19 15.32
N ASP A 668 -31.29 75.65 16.09
CA ASP A 668 -31.27 75.53 17.55
C ASP A 668 -31.41 74.06 18.00
N SER A 669 -32.57 73.66 18.54
CA SER A 669 -32.83 72.28 18.97
C SER A 669 -33.36 71.35 17.88
N PHE A 670 -33.69 71.86 16.68
CA PHE A 670 -34.24 71.05 15.58
C PHE A 670 -33.18 70.81 14.49
N ASN A 671 -32.95 69.55 14.16
CA ASN A 671 -32.07 69.15 13.06
C ASN A 671 -32.85 68.34 12.02
N ALA A 672 -32.59 68.59 10.73
CA ALA A 672 -33.15 67.78 9.65
C ALA A 672 -32.14 67.58 8.52
N TRP A 673 -32.21 66.43 7.86
CA TRP A 673 -31.32 66.13 6.73
C TRP A 673 -31.97 65.19 5.72
N ALA A 674 -31.48 65.25 4.48
CA ALA A 674 -31.86 64.38 3.39
C ALA A 674 -30.65 64.09 2.49
N ARG A 675 -30.55 62.87 1.97
CA ARG A 675 -29.50 62.41 1.07
C ARG A 675 -30.08 61.50 -0.01
N GLY A 676 -29.66 61.70 -1.25
CA GLY A 676 -29.87 60.78 -2.36
C GLY A 676 -28.53 60.43 -3.00
N SER A 677 -28.29 59.15 -3.29
CA SER A 677 -27.06 58.70 -3.94
C SER A 677 -27.29 57.71 -5.07
N TYR A 678 -26.33 57.68 -5.99
CA TYR A 678 -26.18 56.68 -7.03
C TYR A 678 -24.74 56.17 -7.00
N GLY A 679 -24.54 54.85 -7.04
CA GLY A 679 -23.23 54.24 -7.02
C GLY A 679 -23.10 53.09 -8.01
N LEU A 680 -21.88 52.89 -8.49
CA LEU A 680 -21.48 51.79 -9.36
C LEU A 680 -20.58 50.85 -8.56
N ALA A 681 -20.95 49.58 -8.50
CA ALA A 681 -20.21 48.55 -7.81
C ALA A 681 -19.70 47.48 -8.79
N SER A 682 -18.43 47.13 -8.68
CA SER A 682 -17.84 45.98 -9.36
C SER A 682 -17.42 44.93 -8.35
N PHE A 683 -17.58 43.66 -8.73
CA PHE A 683 -17.29 42.51 -7.90
C PHE A 683 -16.39 41.52 -8.63
N ASN A 684 -15.37 41.04 -7.94
CA ASN A 684 -14.55 39.92 -8.39
C ASN A 684 -14.60 38.84 -7.31
N GLY A 685 -15.02 37.64 -7.68
CA GLY A 685 -15.11 36.51 -6.78
C GLY A 685 -14.34 35.31 -7.31
N SER A 686 -13.84 34.51 -6.37
CA SER A 686 -13.23 33.22 -6.66
C SER A 686 -13.77 32.17 -5.72
N ARG A 687 -14.02 30.98 -6.24
CA ARG A 687 -14.44 29.81 -5.46
C ARG A 687 -13.55 28.61 -5.79
N LEU A 688 -13.10 27.93 -4.75
CA LEU A 688 -12.31 26.71 -4.82
C LEU A 688 -13.17 25.50 -4.45
N PHE A 689 -13.17 24.50 -5.32
CA PHE A 689 -13.53 23.13 -4.98
C PHE A 689 -12.24 22.37 -4.71
N ALA A 690 -12.13 21.73 -3.55
CA ALA A 690 -11.02 20.87 -3.18
C ALA A 690 -11.55 19.63 -2.45
N GLY A 691 -11.23 18.44 -2.98
CA GLY A 691 -11.65 17.16 -2.42
C GLY A 691 -10.63 16.05 -2.68
N LYS A 692 -10.84 14.88 -2.07
CA LYS A 692 -10.02 13.69 -2.29
C LYS A 692 -10.80 12.59 -2.99
N ALA A 693 -10.22 12.00 -4.02
CA ALA A 693 -10.67 10.78 -4.66
C ALA A 693 -9.62 9.70 -4.40
N GLY A 694 -9.84 8.87 -3.37
CA GLY A 694 -8.79 8.03 -2.80
C GLY A 694 -7.61 8.87 -2.31
N ASP A 695 -6.40 8.59 -2.80
CA ASP A 695 -5.20 9.35 -2.44
C ASP A 695 -4.98 10.62 -3.30
N LYS A 696 -5.78 10.82 -4.35
CA LYS A 696 -5.63 11.94 -5.27
C LYS A 696 -6.42 13.17 -4.78
N THR A 697 -5.75 14.31 -4.70
CA THR A 697 -6.39 15.60 -4.45
C THR A 697 -6.91 16.18 -5.77
N ILE A 698 -8.21 16.48 -5.80
CA ILE A 698 -8.90 17.13 -6.93
C ILE A 698 -9.17 18.58 -6.57
N GLN A 699 -8.76 19.50 -7.45
CA GLN A 699 -9.01 20.93 -7.28
C GLN A 699 -9.63 21.53 -8.56
N ARG A 700 -10.61 22.42 -8.38
CA ARG A 700 -11.21 23.24 -9.44
C ARG A 700 -11.41 24.65 -8.91
N THR A 701 -11.05 25.65 -9.70
CA THR A 701 -11.27 27.07 -9.36
C THR A 701 -12.27 27.67 -10.33
N ALA A 702 -13.29 28.32 -9.80
CA ALA A 702 -14.25 29.11 -10.57
C ALA A 702 -14.09 30.59 -10.22
N SER A 703 -13.67 31.38 -11.20
CA SER A 703 -13.61 32.85 -11.09
C SER A 703 -14.88 33.47 -11.67
N ARG A 704 -15.32 34.58 -11.08
CA ARG A 704 -16.53 35.31 -11.51
C ARG A 704 -16.33 36.80 -11.36
N GLU A 705 -16.89 37.55 -12.30
CA GLU A 705 -16.94 39.00 -12.28
C GLU A 705 -18.38 39.44 -12.55
N TRP A 706 -18.87 40.41 -11.78
CA TRP A 706 -20.18 41.00 -12.00
C TRP A 706 -20.21 42.45 -11.52
N ASP A 707 -21.12 43.24 -12.08
CA ASP A 707 -21.34 44.64 -11.71
C ASP A 707 -22.75 44.84 -11.14
N GLY A 708 -22.97 45.96 -10.47
CA GLY A 708 -24.27 46.36 -9.96
C GLY A 708 -24.37 47.85 -9.68
N ASP A 709 -25.61 48.34 -9.68
CA ASP A 709 -25.93 49.73 -9.34
C ASP A 709 -26.51 49.81 -7.93
N LEU A 710 -26.12 50.84 -7.17
CA LEU A 710 -26.68 51.19 -5.87
C LEU A 710 -27.44 52.51 -6.00
N ILE A 711 -28.67 52.55 -5.48
CA ILE A 711 -29.41 53.79 -5.27
C ILE A 711 -29.83 53.86 -3.81
N THR A 712 -29.52 54.96 -3.12
CA THR A 712 -29.98 55.16 -1.74
C THR A 712 -30.71 56.48 -1.57
N PHE A 713 -31.76 56.45 -0.75
CA PHE A 713 -32.45 57.64 -0.25
C PHE A 713 -32.57 57.51 1.26
N SER A 714 -32.17 58.55 1.97
CA SER A 714 -32.23 58.58 3.43
C SER A 714 -32.50 59.99 3.92
N GLY A 715 -33.22 60.12 5.02
CA GLY A 715 -33.45 61.39 5.68
C GLY A 715 -33.91 61.18 7.12
N GLY A 716 -33.78 62.23 7.91
CA GLY A 716 -34.15 62.21 9.32
C GLY A 716 -34.42 63.61 9.84
N ALA A 717 -35.15 63.69 10.95
CA ALA A 717 -35.37 64.91 11.70
C ALA A 717 -35.45 64.58 13.20
N SER A 718 -34.84 65.41 14.04
CA SER A 718 -34.76 65.21 15.49
C SER A 718 -34.84 66.52 16.26
#